data_AF-A0A7D9IHP5-F1
#
_entry.id   AF-A0A7D9IHP5-F1
#
_cell.length_a   1.000
_cell.length_b   1.000
_cell.length_c   1.000
_cell.angle_alpha   90.00
_cell.angle_beta   90.00
_cell.angle_gamma   90.00
#
_symmetry.space_group_name_H-M   'P 1'
#
loop_
_entity.id
_entity.type
_entity.pdbx_description
1 polymer ?
#
loop_
_entity_poly.entity_id
_entity_poly.type
_entity_poly.pdbx_seq_one_letter_code
_entity_poly.pdbx_strand_id
1 'polypeptide(L)'
;MISRDVDIGDASPIKQLVYRLNPTKAKHLDQQIQYLHENDIIEHSQSSWNSPCILVPKPDGSYRMCTDYRKVNNLTMSDNFPIPRMDDCVDKIGNTKSVSKVSNPFKRTCQRGFSIRNTTWIISIQSDAIWNAEFPCHLPTPYQQDNFTDRRLRRSGFTGNGRNCSETCEDEIVFYSTSSEIISNSSVSIPTADNNILGYDKYNRRLLYYDDTQNLYSVGLNGLNSTVLINKANIAKFAYDGERGVLYYQNSRTLKINSVNISSGEDVAVQALDSLSGIKGMEMDIKNRYLVIAKSSDPPIVRFDITSLATQDINFDGSAQTLSVDQDNEVVYWDNFIVSTGTYNLTRSSYTGQTVPLNISYDAEIDLAQDYMHLYVLDKENNRIDKYNKRTWVKINVFNINAGSRKLIVAFDYDECCVGTYCPDMVNISKCLNTPSSFVCMCYEGYFLNGTICQDIIDCDDDPPCHVNATCNDIPGSYECNCSEGLTGNGTYCEDIIECDDEPPPCHVNATCNDIPGSYECNCLDGFTGNGTYCDDVDECEPSRCHDNATCNNTIGSFICRCIENFRGNGFECEEFINCTDYNGCDENAVCNNITGTPVCTCNEGFVGNGSVCEDENECNATMYPCHEDAFCNNTIGSFECVCKDGFEGNETHCQ
;
A
#
# COMPACT_ATOMS: atom_id res chain seq x y z
N MET A 1 -25.96 -18.63 -16.16
CA MET A 1 -24.96 -17.89 -16.94
C MET A 1 -25.70 -17.12 -18.03
N ILE A 2 -25.78 -15.80 -17.92
CA ILE A 2 -26.32 -14.95 -18.99
C ILE A 2 -25.12 -14.23 -19.61
N SER A 3 -24.71 -14.65 -20.81
CA SER A 3 -23.75 -13.91 -21.62
C SER A 3 -24.46 -12.70 -22.22
N ARG A 4 -23.91 -11.50 -22.06
CA ARG A 4 -24.36 -10.29 -22.77
C ARG A 4 -23.15 -9.58 -23.34
N ASP A 5 -23.13 -9.42 -24.65
CA ASP A 5 -22.05 -8.75 -25.37
C ASP A 5 -22.12 -7.23 -25.17
N VAL A 6 -20.99 -6.68 -24.74
CA VAL A 6 -20.70 -5.24 -24.80
C VAL A 6 -20.06 -5.02 -26.17
N ASP A 7 -20.71 -4.22 -27.04
CA ASP A 7 -20.12 -3.85 -28.33
C ASP A 7 -18.94 -2.88 -28.09
N ILE A 8 -17.74 -3.44 -28.18
CA ILE A 8 -16.45 -2.78 -27.97
C ILE A 8 -15.78 -2.43 -29.31
N GLY A 9 -16.49 -2.55 -30.44
CA GLY A 9 -15.91 -2.46 -31.78
C GLY A 9 -14.89 -3.58 -32.02
N ASP A 10 -13.78 -3.30 -32.70
CA ASP A 10 -12.72 -4.29 -33.00
C ASP A 10 -11.77 -4.58 -31.82
N ALA A 11 -12.03 -4.01 -30.64
CA ALA A 11 -11.14 -4.15 -29.48
C ALA A 11 -11.37 -5.49 -28.77
N SER A 12 -10.30 -6.28 -28.57
CA SER A 12 -10.36 -7.53 -27.80
C SER A 12 -10.18 -7.26 -26.30
N PRO A 13 -11.02 -7.81 -25.40
CA PRO A 13 -10.83 -7.64 -23.96
C PRO A 13 -9.55 -8.32 -23.49
N ILE A 14 -8.71 -7.59 -22.75
CA ILE A 14 -7.55 -8.19 -22.08
C ILE A 14 -8.05 -8.83 -20.79
N LYS A 15 -8.03 -10.16 -20.72
CA LYS A 15 -8.17 -10.88 -19.45
C LYS A 15 -6.83 -10.83 -18.73
N GLN A 16 -6.66 -9.87 -17.82
CA GLN A 16 -5.60 -9.97 -16.82
C GLN A 16 -6.01 -11.04 -15.80
N LEU A 17 -5.09 -11.97 -15.53
CA LEU A 17 -5.23 -12.89 -14.41
C LEU A 17 -5.26 -12.05 -13.12
N VAL A 18 -6.24 -12.31 -12.25
CA VAL A 18 -6.26 -11.74 -10.91
C VAL A 18 -4.91 -12.07 -10.27
N TYR A 19 -4.21 -11.06 -9.74
CA TYR A 19 -2.98 -11.30 -9.00
C TYR A 19 -3.31 -12.30 -7.88
N ARG A 20 -2.68 -13.48 -7.89
CA ARG A 20 -2.88 -14.44 -6.80
C ARG A 20 -2.28 -13.81 -5.56
N LEU A 21 -3.12 -13.43 -4.62
CA LEU A 21 -2.70 -13.16 -3.25
C LEU A 21 -2.02 -14.43 -2.72
N ASN A 22 -0.86 -14.26 -2.08
CA ASN A 22 -0.19 -15.35 -1.36
C ASN A 22 -1.22 -16.04 -0.44
N PRO A 23 -1.28 -17.39 -0.38
CA PRO A 23 -2.27 -18.11 0.42
C PRO A 23 -2.40 -17.65 1.88
N THR A 24 -1.28 -17.26 2.51
CA THR A 24 -1.25 -16.74 3.89
C THR A 24 -1.87 -15.35 3.98
N LYS A 25 -1.53 -14.45 3.05
CA LYS A 25 -2.15 -13.12 2.94
C LYS A 25 -3.64 -13.21 2.60
N ALA A 26 -4.03 -14.14 1.75
CA ALA A 26 -5.43 -14.43 1.42
C ALA A 26 -6.18 -14.89 2.66
N LYS A 27 -5.60 -15.79 3.47
CA LYS A 27 -6.20 -16.26 4.72
C LYS A 27 -6.35 -15.13 5.76
N HIS A 28 -5.37 -14.23 5.90
CA HIS A 28 -5.47 -13.08 6.80
C HIS A 28 -6.48 -12.05 6.30
N LEU A 29 -6.52 -11.79 4.99
CA LEU A 29 -7.53 -10.92 4.39
C LEU A 29 -8.93 -11.52 4.56
N ASP A 30 -9.10 -12.83 4.35
CA ASP A 30 -10.36 -13.52 4.59
C ASP A 30 -10.77 -13.44 6.07
N GLN A 31 -9.83 -13.58 7.01
CA GLN A 31 -10.08 -13.37 8.45
C GLN A 31 -10.47 -11.94 8.77
N GLN A 32 -9.85 -10.94 8.15
CA GLN A 32 -10.22 -9.53 8.30
C GLN A 32 -11.60 -9.27 7.70
N ILE A 33 -11.89 -9.76 6.50
CA ILE A 33 -13.21 -9.65 5.87
C ILE A 33 -14.26 -10.35 6.73
N GLN A 34 -13.96 -11.54 7.25
CA GLN A 34 -14.82 -12.30 8.15
C GLN A 34 -15.06 -11.51 9.44
N TYR A 35 -14.03 -10.94 10.07
CA TYR A 35 -14.17 -10.09 11.24
C TYR A 35 -15.03 -8.85 10.92
N LEU A 36 -14.76 -8.16 9.81
CA LEU A 36 -15.52 -6.99 9.40
C LEU A 36 -16.98 -7.35 9.10
N HIS A 37 -17.24 -8.54 8.58
CA HIS A 37 -18.59 -9.06 8.33
C HIS A 37 -19.28 -9.53 9.62
N GLU A 38 -18.58 -10.20 10.52
CA GLU A 38 -19.10 -10.65 11.83
C GLU A 38 -19.38 -9.49 12.79
N ASN A 39 -18.72 -8.34 12.58
CA ASN A 39 -18.97 -7.09 13.29
C ASN A 39 -19.82 -6.10 12.48
N ASP A 40 -20.47 -6.56 11.39
CA ASP A 40 -21.42 -5.79 10.55
C ASP A 40 -20.87 -4.44 10.00
N ILE A 41 -19.55 -4.35 9.78
CA ILE A 41 -18.88 -3.18 9.19
C ILE A 41 -18.95 -3.23 7.66
N ILE A 42 -18.94 -4.43 7.10
CA ILE A 42 -19.13 -4.68 5.67
C ILE A 42 -20.23 -5.72 5.47
N GLU A 43 -21.06 -5.55 4.45
CA GLU A 43 -22.05 -6.54 4.04
C GLU A 43 -21.67 -7.16 2.70
N HIS A 44 -22.06 -8.42 2.47
CA HIS A 44 -21.99 -9.01 1.15
C HIS A 44 -22.94 -8.28 0.20
N SER A 45 -22.39 -7.50 -0.73
CA SER A 45 -23.19 -6.85 -1.77
C SER A 45 -23.87 -7.91 -2.65
N GLN A 46 -25.18 -8.07 -2.48
CA GLN A 46 -26.03 -8.88 -3.37
C GLN A 46 -26.47 -8.12 -4.63
N SER A 47 -25.90 -6.93 -4.85
CA SER A 47 -26.24 -6.09 -5.99
C SER A 47 -25.85 -6.76 -7.31
N SER A 48 -26.86 -7.15 -8.09
CA SER A 48 -26.71 -7.60 -9.49
C SER A 48 -26.28 -6.47 -10.46
N TRP A 49 -25.83 -5.35 -9.91
CA TRP A 49 -25.47 -4.09 -10.58
C TRP A 49 -23.98 -3.73 -10.45
N ASN A 50 -23.14 -4.64 -9.98
CA ASN A 50 -21.69 -4.47 -10.11
C ASN A 50 -21.31 -4.49 -11.59
N SER A 51 -20.96 -3.34 -12.14
CA SER A 51 -20.54 -3.22 -13.54
C SER A 51 -19.04 -3.50 -13.66
N PRO A 52 -18.63 -4.47 -14.49
CA PRO A 52 -17.22 -4.78 -14.67
C PRO A 52 -16.50 -3.57 -15.30
N CYS A 53 -15.33 -3.24 -14.76
CA CYS A 53 -14.41 -2.28 -15.34
C CYS A 53 -13.52 -3.00 -16.36
N ILE A 54 -13.45 -2.47 -17.58
CA ILE A 54 -12.66 -3.04 -18.68
C ILE A 54 -11.64 -1.99 -19.13
N LEU A 55 -10.38 -2.40 -19.29
CA LEU A 55 -9.32 -1.56 -19.84
C LEU A 55 -9.30 -1.70 -21.36
N VAL A 56 -9.43 -0.58 -22.07
CA VAL A 56 -9.42 -0.52 -23.53
C VAL A 56 -8.16 0.21 -24.00
N PRO A 57 -7.34 -0.36 -24.89
CA PRO A 57 -6.16 0.31 -25.43
C PRO A 57 -6.57 1.47 -26.36
N LYS A 58 -5.78 2.55 -26.32
CA LYS A 58 -5.88 3.70 -27.21
C LYS A 58 -4.89 3.56 -28.38
N PRO A 59 -5.07 4.34 -29.47
CA PRO A 59 -4.14 4.36 -30.60
C PRO A 59 -2.71 4.78 -30.23
N ASP A 60 -2.52 5.46 -29.10
CA ASP A 60 -1.20 5.90 -28.59
C ASP A 60 -0.51 4.86 -27.68
N GLY A 61 -1.10 3.68 -27.51
CA GLY A 61 -0.58 2.60 -26.65
C GLY A 61 -0.96 2.71 -25.17
N SER A 62 -1.64 3.78 -24.74
CA SER A 62 -2.14 3.91 -23.35
C SER A 62 -3.49 3.21 -23.17
N TYR A 63 -3.85 2.84 -21.94
CA TYR A 63 -5.15 2.22 -21.63
C TYR A 63 -6.15 3.23 -21.07
N ARG A 64 -7.44 3.03 -21.35
CA ARG A 64 -8.55 3.76 -20.70
C ARG A 64 -9.45 2.79 -19.96
N MET A 65 -9.90 3.17 -18.77
CA MET A 65 -10.87 2.40 -17.99
C MET A 65 -12.29 2.72 -18.45
N CYS A 66 -13.05 1.70 -18.82
CA CYS A 66 -14.45 1.79 -19.27
C CYS A 66 -15.34 0.95 -18.35
N THR A 67 -16.47 1.51 -17.92
CA THR A 67 -17.45 0.85 -17.06
C THR A 67 -18.82 0.91 -17.74
N ASP A 68 -19.57 -0.20 -17.77
CA ASP A 68 -20.87 -0.26 -18.45
C ASP A 68 -22.00 0.26 -17.55
N TYR A 69 -22.41 1.51 -17.73
CA TYR A 69 -23.48 2.15 -16.94
C TYR A 69 -24.89 2.02 -17.55
N ARG A 70 -25.09 1.25 -18.63
CA ARG A 70 -26.39 1.21 -19.36
C ARG A 70 -27.56 0.77 -18.49
N LYS A 71 -27.31 -0.14 -17.56
CA LYS A 71 -28.27 -0.62 -16.58
C LYS A 71 -28.69 0.47 -15.57
N VAL A 72 -27.74 1.30 -15.14
CA VAL A 72 -27.96 2.43 -14.21
C VAL A 72 -28.73 3.56 -14.91
N ASN A 73 -28.36 3.86 -16.16
CA ASN A 73 -28.97 4.92 -16.95
C ASN A 73 -30.46 4.67 -17.28
N ASN A 74 -30.90 3.41 -17.29
CA ASN A 74 -32.32 3.06 -17.50
C ASN A 74 -33.20 3.32 -16.26
N LEU A 75 -32.61 3.55 -15.10
CA LEU A 75 -33.32 3.73 -13.82
C LEU A 75 -33.30 5.19 -13.33
N THR A 76 -32.40 6.03 -13.85
CA THR A 76 -32.28 7.45 -13.49
C THR A 76 -33.25 8.34 -14.27
N MET A 77 -34.14 9.06 -13.57
CA MET A 77 -35.00 10.11 -14.15
C MET A 77 -34.24 11.43 -14.31
N SER A 78 -34.47 12.18 -15.40
CA SER A 78 -33.78 13.45 -15.66
C SER A 78 -34.40 14.63 -14.89
N ASP A 79 -33.61 15.35 -14.12
CA ASP A 79 -34.02 16.60 -13.46
C ASP A 79 -33.70 17.85 -14.34
N ASN A 80 -34.50 18.91 -14.19
CA ASN A 80 -34.61 20.07 -15.09
C ASN A 80 -33.88 21.35 -14.62
N PHE A 81 -33.18 21.35 -13.48
CA PHE A 81 -32.43 22.52 -13.01
C PHE A 81 -30.99 22.58 -13.59
N PRO A 82 -30.51 23.76 -14.06
CA PRO A 82 -29.14 23.90 -14.55
C PRO A 82 -28.14 23.89 -13.38
N ILE A 83 -27.14 23.02 -13.48
CA ILE A 83 -26.11 22.76 -12.47
C ILE A 83 -25.04 23.88 -12.48
N PRO A 84 -24.51 24.31 -11.32
CA PRO A 84 -23.37 25.25 -11.25
C PRO A 84 -22.09 24.69 -11.88
N ARG A 85 -21.14 25.55 -12.26
CA ARG A 85 -19.92 25.15 -12.99
C ARG A 85 -18.99 24.35 -12.08
N MET A 86 -18.31 23.37 -12.66
CA MET A 86 -17.41 22.46 -11.93
C MET A 86 -16.24 23.21 -11.26
N ASP A 87 -15.83 24.36 -11.82
CA ASP A 87 -14.81 25.24 -11.25
C ASP A 87 -15.24 25.79 -9.86
N ASP A 88 -16.53 26.11 -9.68
CA ASP A 88 -17.08 26.59 -8.41
C ASP A 88 -17.09 25.50 -7.32
N CYS A 89 -17.09 24.21 -7.72
CA CYS A 89 -16.95 23.09 -6.80
C CYS A 89 -15.50 22.89 -6.37
N VAL A 90 -14.54 23.05 -7.30
CA VAL A 90 -13.10 22.86 -7.01
C VAL A 90 -12.56 23.97 -6.11
N ASP A 91 -12.98 25.22 -6.31
CA ASP A 91 -12.59 26.35 -5.44
C ASP A 91 -13.12 26.20 -4.00
N LYS A 92 -14.25 25.50 -3.81
CA LYS A 92 -14.76 25.14 -2.48
C LYS A 92 -14.04 23.97 -1.83
N ILE A 93 -13.44 23.07 -2.63
CA ILE A 93 -12.69 21.88 -2.16
C ILE A 93 -11.23 22.24 -1.82
N GLY A 94 -10.72 23.40 -2.26
CA GLY A 94 -9.33 23.83 -2.12
C GLY A 94 -8.74 23.88 -0.69
N ASN A 95 -9.56 23.76 0.36
CA ASN A 95 -9.12 23.67 1.76
C ASN A 95 -9.31 22.28 2.41
N THR A 96 -9.61 21.23 1.63
CA THR A 96 -9.79 19.87 2.16
C THR A 96 -8.49 19.06 2.16
N LYS A 97 -8.24 18.26 3.22
CA LYS A 97 -7.00 17.49 3.41
C LYS A 97 -6.99 16.10 2.76
N SER A 98 -8.11 15.60 2.26
CA SER A 98 -8.18 14.34 1.50
C SER A 98 -9.46 14.27 0.65
N VAL A 99 -9.32 13.77 -0.58
CA VAL A 99 -10.41 13.60 -1.57
C VAL A 99 -10.36 12.18 -2.12
N SER A 100 -11.50 11.48 -2.13
CA SER A 100 -11.58 10.07 -2.51
C SER A 100 -12.07 9.81 -3.95
N LYS A 101 -12.93 10.66 -4.55
CA LYS A 101 -13.16 10.81 -6.03
C LYS A 101 -14.13 11.98 -6.32
N VAL A 102 -14.03 12.59 -7.52
CA VAL A 102 -15.02 13.54 -8.09
C VAL A 102 -15.85 12.84 -9.18
N SER A 103 -17.17 12.87 -9.09
CA SER A 103 -18.07 12.35 -10.15
C SER A 103 -19.02 13.44 -10.65
N ASN A 104 -18.95 13.71 -11.95
CA ASN A 104 -19.77 14.67 -12.67
C ASN A 104 -21.14 14.05 -13.05
N PRO A 105 -22.29 14.62 -12.64
CA PRO A 105 -23.58 14.19 -13.15
C PRO A 105 -23.82 14.83 -14.53
N PHE A 106 -24.08 13.98 -15.51
CA PHE A 106 -23.97 14.26 -16.94
C PHE A 106 -24.72 15.52 -17.46
N LYS A 107 -23.98 16.33 -18.24
CA LYS A 107 -24.33 16.64 -19.65
C LYS A 107 -23.13 17.23 -20.41
N ARG A 108 -22.80 16.57 -21.52
CA ARG A 108 -22.02 17.00 -22.70
C ARG A 108 -20.50 17.29 -22.57
N THR A 109 -19.76 16.48 -23.35
CA THR A 109 -18.57 16.77 -24.17
C THR A 109 -17.24 17.19 -23.53
N CYS A 110 -16.22 16.39 -23.87
CA CYS A 110 -14.79 16.68 -24.12
C CYS A 110 -14.06 17.82 -23.39
N GLN A 111 -12.79 17.51 -23.06
CA GLN A 111 -11.65 18.38 -22.67
C GLN A 111 -11.42 18.42 -21.14
N ARG A 112 -10.19 18.43 -20.60
CA ARG A 112 -8.80 18.40 -21.12
C ARG A 112 -7.93 17.83 -19.98
N GLY A 113 -6.68 17.49 -20.30
CA GLY A 113 -5.90 16.45 -19.62
C GLY A 113 -5.52 16.69 -18.16
N PHE A 114 -5.24 15.57 -17.47
CA PHE A 114 -4.36 15.50 -16.30
C PHE A 114 -3.65 14.13 -16.28
N SER A 115 -2.37 14.16 -15.92
CA SER A 115 -1.46 13.01 -15.79
C SER A 115 -1.29 12.71 -14.30
N ILE A 116 -1.51 11.46 -13.87
CA ILE A 116 -1.17 10.98 -12.53
C ILE A 116 -0.45 9.64 -12.69
N ARG A 117 0.78 9.58 -12.17
CA ARG A 117 1.59 8.36 -12.00
C ARG A 117 1.34 7.80 -10.59
N ASN A 118 1.29 6.47 -10.54
CA ASN A 118 1.42 5.56 -9.40
C ASN A 118 0.27 5.44 -8.38
N THR A 119 -0.36 4.24 -8.46
CA THR A 119 -0.91 3.38 -7.38
C THR A 119 -1.90 3.97 -6.38
N THR A 120 -3.18 3.60 -6.50
CA THR A 120 -4.08 3.40 -5.34
C THR A 120 -5.30 2.56 -5.73
N TRP A 121 -5.63 1.59 -4.88
CA TRP A 121 -6.79 0.71 -4.96
C TRP A 121 -8.09 1.50 -4.68
N ILE A 122 -9.18 1.17 -5.39
CA ILE A 122 -10.51 1.78 -5.22
C ILE A 122 -11.50 0.68 -4.81
N ILE A 123 -12.08 0.80 -3.62
CA ILE A 123 -13.23 0.03 -3.13
C ILE A 123 -14.49 0.93 -3.18
N SER A 124 -15.59 0.34 -3.64
CA SER A 124 -16.91 0.92 -3.91
C SER A 124 -17.81 0.88 -2.67
N ILE A 125 -18.66 1.89 -2.46
CA ILE A 125 -19.86 1.80 -1.59
C ILE A 125 -21.09 2.42 -2.30
N GLN A 126 -22.24 1.76 -2.10
CA GLN A 126 -23.60 2.14 -2.51
C GLN A 126 -24.10 3.40 -1.79
N SER A 127 -24.94 4.16 -2.49
CA SER A 127 -25.70 5.31 -2.00
C SER A 127 -26.84 4.87 -1.09
N ASP A 128 -26.93 5.44 0.11
CA ASP A 128 -27.86 6.53 0.41
C ASP A 128 -27.51 7.18 1.77
N ALA A 129 -27.86 8.47 1.91
CA ALA A 129 -27.69 9.34 3.07
C ALA A 129 -26.32 10.04 3.28
N ILE A 130 -26.19 11.22 2.65
CA ILE A 130 -25.34 12.32 3.14
C ILE A 130 -26.26 13.25 3.94
N TRP A 131 -25.86 13.66 5.16
CA TRP A 131 -25.75 15.08 5.56
C TRP A 131 -24.91 15.22 6.84
N ASN A 132 -23.81 15.97 6.70
CA ASN A 132 -23.03 16.75 7.68
C ASN A 132 -22.24 16.06 8.81
N ALA A 133 -20.93 15.98 8.60
CA ALA A 133 -19.94 16.10 9.68
C ALA A 133 -18.89 17.17 9.29
N GLU A 134 -18.89 18.29 10.01
CA GLU A 134 -17.78 19.24 10.05
C GLU A 134 -16.71 18.71 11.03
N PHE A 135 -15.47 18.55 10.58
CA PHE A 135 -14.30 18.42 11.44
C PHE A 135 -13.15 19.28 10.88
N PRO A 136 -12.66 20.31 11.59
CA PRO A 136 -11.38 20.91 11.30
C PRO A 136 -10.33 20.36 12.27
N CYS A 137 -9.31 19.68 11.75
CA CYS A 137 -8.02 19.57 12.46
C CYS A 137 -6.88 19.72 11.46
N HIS A 138 -6.50 20.98 11.26
CA HIS A 138 -5.18 21.31 10.76
C HIS A 138 -4.14 21.01 11.84
N LEU A 139 -3.23 20.08 11.57
CA LEU A 139 -1.92 19.96 12.24
C LEU A 139 -1.21 21.32 12.26
N PRO A 140 -0.59 21.70 13.39
CA PRO A 140 0.69 22.36 13.36
C PRO A 140 1.78 21.54 14.07
N THR A 141 2.98 21.67 13.54
CA THR A 141 4.27 21.23 14.07
C THR A 141 4.57 21.84 15.45
N PRO A 142 5.54 21.27 16.21
CA PRO A 142 5.68 21.56 17.63
C PRO A 142 6.48 22.85 17.84
N TYR A 143 5.95 23.84 18.56
CA TYR A 143 6.74 24.73 19.41
C TYR A 143 5.86 25.56 20.37
N GLN A 144 6.39 25.70 21.60
CA GLN A 144 6.02 26.63 22.69
C GLN A 144 4.82 26.30 23.60
N GLN A 145 5.20 25.84 24.80
CA GLN A 145 4.49 25.95 26.07
C GLN A 145 4.06 27.40 26.34
N ASP A 146 2.84 27.60 26.86
CA ASP A 146 2.64 28.59 27.91
C ASP A 146 1.40 28.35 28.78
N ASN A 147 1.55 28.76 30.03
CA ASN A 147 0.75 28.43 31.21
C ASN A 147 -0.68 29.00 31.22
N PHE A 148 -1.68 28.20 31.58
CA PHE A 148 -2.90 28.69 32.24
C PHE A 148 -3.33 27.75 33.38
N THR A 149 -3.42 28.34 34.57
CA THR A 149 -3.81 27.72 35.83
C THR A 149 -5.31 27.89 36.05
N ASP A 150 -6.09 26.80 36.09
CA ASP A 150 -7.37 26.76 36.81
C ASP A 150 -7.41 25.55 37.77
N ARG A 151 -7.80 25.83 39.02
CA ARG A 151 -7.58 24.98 40.21
C ARG A 151 -8.77 24.05 40.51
N ARG A 152 -9.51 23.57 39.51
CA ARG A 152 -10.59 22.57 39.70
C ARG A 152 -10.30 21.16 39.15
N LEU A 153 -9.15 20.93 38.50
CA LEU A 153 -8.78 19.65 37.88
C LEU A 153 -7.80 18.79 38.71
N ARG A 154 -8.03 18.60 40.02
CA ARG A 154 -7.11 17.82 40.89
C ARG A 154 -7.70 16.55 41.53
N ARG A 155 -8.65 15.86 40.88
CA ARG A 155 -9.15 14.55 41.39
C ARG A 155 -9.32 13.40 40.40
N SER A 156 -8.88 13.52 39.15
CA SER A 156 -8.74 12.36 38.25
C SER A 156 -7.32 12.32 37.70
N GLY A 157 -6.58 11.28 38.06
CA GLY A 157 -5.18 11.11 37.67
C GLY A 157 -5.03 10.84 36.19
N PHE A 158 -4.84 11.88 35.38
CA PHE A 158 -4.55 11.78 33.96
C PHE A 158 -3.14 12.29 33.65
N THR A 159 -2.33 11.42 33.06
CA THR A 159 -1.08 11.74 32.37
C THR A 159 -1.30 11.47 30.88
N GLY A 160 -1.53 12.51 30.08
CA GLY A 160 -1.72 12.37 28.65
C GLY A 160 -1.49 13.70 27.95
N ASN A 161 -0.59 13.71 26.95
CA ASN A 161 -0.20 14.90 26.20
C ASN A 161 -1.36 15.44 25.35
N GLY A 162 -1.53 16.76 25.38
CA GLY A 162 -2.67 17.47 24.80
C GLY A 162 -2.96 17.16 23.33
N ARG A 163 -4.12 16.54 23.10
CA ARG A 163 -4.99 16.77 21.95
C ARG A 163 -6.29 17.33 22.51
N ASN A 164 -6.97 18.19 21.75
CA ASN A 164 -8.27 18.75 22.11
C ASN A 164 -9.29 17.61 22.26
N CYS A 165 -9.36 17.04 23.46
CA CYS A 165 -10.47 16.22 23.90
C CYS A 165 -11.53 17.20 24.41
N SER A 166 -12.78 17.03 24.00
CA SER A 166 -13.89 17.40 24.89
C SER A 166 -13.53 16.90 26.29
N GLU A 167 -13.84 17.69 27.33
CA GLU A 167 -13.49 17.34 28.72
C GLU A 167 -14.11 15.99 29.16
N THR A 168 -14.96 15.39 28.31
CA THR A 168 -15.59 14.08 28.37
C THR A 168 -15.36 13.32 27.05
N CYS A 169 -14.84 12.08 27.09
CA CYS A 169 -14.78 11.17 25.92
C CYS A 169 -16.18 10.61 25.61
N GLU A 170 -17.12 11.50 25.29
CA GLU A 170 -18.51 11.16 24.98
C GLU A 170 -18.93 11.90 23.71
N ASP A 171 -19.50 11.16 22.76
CA ASP A 171 -20.00 11.67 21.49
C ASP A 171 -21.53 11.76 21.52
N GLU A 172 -22.09 12.89 21.11
CA GLU A 172 -23.54 13.08 21.13
C GLU A 172 -24.19 12.61 19.83
N ILE A 173 -25.22 11.78 19.95
CA ILE A 173 -26.01 11.28 18.83
C ILE A 173 -27.45 11.77 18.98
N VAL A 174 -27.93 12.48 17.98
CA VAL A 174 -29.31 13.01 17.93
C VAL A 174 -30.19 11.98 17.24
N PHE A 175 -31.15 11.44 17.98
CA PHE A 175 -32.18 10.53 17.47
C PHE A 175 -33.53 11.24 17.41
N TYR A 176 -34.26 11.00 16.33
CA TYR A 176 -35.67 11.40 16.23
C TYR A 176 -36.49 10.26 15.65
N SER A 177 -37.73 10.13 16.12
CA SER A 177 -38.65 9.12 15.61
C SER A 177 -39.69 9.68 14.66
N THR A 178 -40.00 8.90 13.63
CA THR A 178 -41.11 9.11 12.69
C THR A 178 -42.25 8.15 13.04
N SER A 179 -43.27 8.04 12.19
CA SER A 179 -44.32 7.04 12.38
C SER A 179 -43.81 5.61 12.34
N SER A 180 -42.82 5.30 11.50
CA SER A 180 -42.38 3.93 11.20
C SER A 180 -40.90 3.65 11.46
N GLU A 181 -40.07 4.66 11.68
CA GLU A 181 -38.62 4.49 11.84
C GLU A 181 -38.05 5.46 12.87
N ILE A 182 -36.93 5.08 13.48
CA ILE A 182 -36.10 5.94 14.31
C ILE A 182 -34.82 6.24 13.54
N ILE A 183 -34.50 7.52 13.37
CA ILE A 183 -33.39 7.98 12.54
C ILE A 183 -32.42 8.78 13.42
N SER A 184 -31.13 8.65 13.14
CA SER A 184 -30.07 9.44 13.79
C SER A 184 -29.34 10.36 12.82
N ASN A 185 -28.62 11.34 13.37
CA ASN A 185 -27.63 12.12 12.61
C ASN A 185 -26.35 11.32 12.27
N SER A 186 -26.15 10.14 12.85
CA SER A 186 -25.02 9.24 12.58
C SER A 186 -25.34 8.15 11.54
N SER A 187 -26.34 8.39 10.69
CA SER A 187 -26.80 7.47 9.63
C SER A 187 -27.35 6.11 10.10
N VAL A 188 -27.62 5.96 11.40
CA VAL A 188 -28.37 4.80 11.95
C VAL A 188 -29.86 5.00 11.68
N SER A 189 -30.51 3.98 11.11
CA SER A 189 -31.96 3.88 10.99
C SER A 189 -32.45 2.56 11.61
N ILE A 190 -33.45 2.65 12.49
CA ILE A 190 -34.04 1.52 13.18
C ILE A 190 -35.50 1.43 12.73
N PRO A 191 -35.87 0.41 11.93
CA PRO A 191 -37.25 0.21 11.54
C PRO A 191 -38.08 -0.20 12.76
N THR A 192 -39.26 0.40 12.90
CA THR A 192 -40.19 0.17 14.01
C THR A 192 -41.59 -0.10 13.48
N ALA A 193 -42.45 -0.71 14.30
CA ALA A 193 -43.87 -0.68 14.03
C ALA A 193 -44.42 0.76 14.20
N ASP A 194 -45.62 0.99 13.68
CA ASP A 194 -46.24 2.31 13.76
C ASP A 194 -46.38 2.81 15.22
N ASN A 195 -46.37 4.14 15.38
CA ASN A 195 -46.60 4.82 16.66
C ASN A 195 -45.60 4.54 17.79
N ASN A 196 -44.32 4.46 17.45
CA ASN A 196 -43.28 4.27 18.46
C ASN A 196 -43.18 5.46 19.45
N ILE A 197 -42.88 5.14 20.71
CA ILE A 197 -42.53 6.10 21.77
C ILE A 197 -41.06 5.92 22.07
N LEU A 198 -40.27 6.99 21.96
CA LEU A 198 -38.82 6.95 22.16
C LEU A 198 -38.42 7.35 23.58
N GLY A 199 -37.38 6.71 24.10
CA GLY A 199 -36.73 7.03 25.36
C GLY A 199 -35.24 6.68 25.32
N TYR A 200 -34.50 7.06 26.34
CA TYR A 200 -33.07 6.79 26.44
C TYR A 200 -32.70 6.33 27.84
N ASP A 201 -32.05 5.17 27.91
CA ASP A 201 -31.42 4.70 29.12
C ASP A 201 -30.03 5.34 29.24
N LYS A 202 -29.97 6.46 29.98
CA LYS A 202 -28.73 7.21 30.23
C LYS A 202 -27.69 6.39 30.99
N TYR A 203 -28.10 5.41 31.81
CA TYR A 203 -27.18 4.62 32.65
C TYR A 203 -26.48 3.54 31.83
N ASN A 204 -27.23 2.76 31.05
CA ASN A 204 -26.67 1.68 30.22
C ASN A 204 -26.35 2.14 28.78
N ARG A 205 -26.59 3.42 28.45
CA ARG A 205 -26.38 4.01 27.11
C ARG A 205 -27.10 3.28 25.99
N ARG A 206 -28.37 2.94 26.22
CA ARG A 206 -29.20 2.24 25.24
C ARG A 206 -30.42 3.06 24.86
N LEU A 207 -30.77 3.00 23.59
CA LEU A 207 -32.00 3.59 23.11
C LEU A 207 -33.17 2.68 23.50
N LEU A 208 -34.27 3.28 23.92
CA LEU A 208 -35.50 2.58 24.27
C LEU A 208 -36.60 2.99 23.31
N TYR A 209 -37.35 2.02 22.78
CA TYR A 209 -38.56 2.34 22.05
C TYR A 209 -39.68 1.36 22.39
N TYR A 210 -40.89 1.90 22.54
CA TYR A 210 -42.10 1.13 22.73
C TYR A 210 -42.93 1.19 21.45
N ASP A 211 -43.42 0.06 20.98
CA ASP A 211 -44.17 -0.02 19.71
C ASP A 211 -45.60 -0.58 19.89
N ASP A 212 -46.37 -0.59 18.80
CA ASP A 212 -47.76 -1.09 18.79
C ASP A 212 -47.90 -2.59 19.11
N THR A 213 -46.79 -3.35 19.13
CA THR A 213 -46.79 -4.76 19.56
C THR A 213 -46.82 -4.92 21.08
N GLN A 214 -46.87 -3.81 21.83
CA GLN A 214 -46.90 -3.76 23.28
C GLN A 214 -45.60 -4.26 23.94
N ASN A 215 -44.49 -4.10 23.24
CA ASN A 215 -43.16 -4.42 23.71
C ASN A 215 -42.34 -3.14 23.86
N LEU A 216 -41.62 -3.03 24.98
CA LEU A 216 -40.56 -2.05 25.15
C LEU A 216 -39.23 -2.71 24.80
N TYR A 217 -38.54 -2.19 23.81
CA TYR A 217 -37.25 -2.68 23.35
C TYR A 217 -36.10 -1.85 23.92
N SER A 218 -34.98 -2.50 24.16
CA SER A 218 -33.69 -1.88 24.43
C SER A 218 -32.73 -2.23 23.29
N VAL A 219 -32.21 -1.21 22.62
CA VAL A 219 -31.38 -1.34 21.41
C VAL A 219 -30.11 -0.50 21.55
N GLY A 220 -29.03 -0.95 20.91
CA GLY A 220 -27.80 -0.18 20.83
C GLY A 220 -28.02 1.11 20.04
N LEU A 221 -27.16 2.10 20.24
CA LEU A 221 -27.13 3.34 19.47
C LEU A 221 -26.79 3.09 17.99
N ASN A 222 -26.16 1.96 17.64
CA ASN A 222 -26.01 1.49 16.26
C ASN A 222 -27.27 0.81 15.67
N GLY A 223 -28.34 0.65 16.46
CA GLY A 223 -29.54 -0.08 16.03
C GLY A 223 -29.45 -1.60 16.15
N LEU A 224 -28.32 -2.14 16.61
CA LEU A 224 -28.10 -3.58 16.79
C LEU A 224 -28.36 -4.02 18.23
N ASN A 225 -28.29 -5.33 18.47
CA ASN A 225 -28.51 -5.93 19.79
C ASN A 225 -29.84 -5.50 20.43
N SER A 226 -30.90 -5.48 19.62
CA SER A 226 -32.26 -5.17 20.09
C SER A 226 -32.79 -6.34 20.93
N THR A 227 -33.27 -6.01 22.13
CA THR A 227 -33.83 -6.98 23.07
C THR A 227 -35.15 -6.45 23.61
N VAL A 228 -36.11 -7.34 23.85
CA VAL A 228 -37.36 -6.95 24.54
C VAL A 228 -37.04 -6.78 26.01
N LEU A 229 -37.10 -5.55 26.51
CA LEU A 229 -36.89 -5.22 27.91
C LEU A 229 -38.09 -5.67 28.76
N ILE A 230 -39.31 -5.41 28.29
CA ILE A 230 -40.53 -5.90 28.93
C ILE A 230 -41.71 -5.95 27.94
N ASN A 231 -42.56 -6.97 28.06
CA ASN A 231 -43.87 -7.00 27.41
C ASN A 231 -44.90 -6.31 28.32
N LYS A 232 -45.39 -5.12 27.91
CA LYS A 232 -46.28 -4.33 28.74
C LYS A 232 -47.31 -3.54 27.92
N ALA A 233 -48.56 -3.93 28.07
CA ALA A 233 -49.68 -3.27 27.42
C ALA A 233 -49.95 -1.84 27.93
N ASN A 234 -50.47 -0.99 27.03
CA ASN A 234 -51.05 0.32 27.34
C ASN A 234 -50.05 1.34 27.91
N ILE A 235 -48.80 1.33 27.47
CA ILE A 235 -47.85 2.41 27.79
C ILE A 235 -48.18 3.63 26.93
N ALA A 236 -48.55 4.75 27.56
CA ALA A 236 -48.77 6.03 26.86
C ALA A 236 -47.52 6.91 26.83
N LYS A 237 -46.76 6.88 27.93
CA LYS A 237 -45.51 7.63 28.16
C LYS A 237 -44.70 6.83 29.16
N PHE A 238 -43.38 6.94 29.10
CA PHE A 238 -42.53 6.26 30.06
C PHE A 238 -41.26 7.05 30.37
N ALA A 239 -40.68 6.73 31.52
CA ALA A 239 -39.35 7.14 31.93
C ALA A 239 -38.68 5.93 32.60
N TYR A 240 -37.42 5.68 32.29
CA TYR A 240 -36.73 4.47 32.72
C TYR A 240 -35.55 4.80 33.64
N ASP A 241 -35.53 4.17 34.81
CA ASP A 241 -34.40 4.18 35.74
C ASP A 241 -33.52 2.97 35.45
N GLY A 242 -32.51 3.16 34.59
CA GLY A 242 -31.60 2.10 34.16
C GLY A 242 -30.68 1.57 35.26
N GLU A 243 -30.44 2.35 36.32
CA GLU A 243 -29.61 1.92 37.46
C GLU A 243 -30.39 0.94 38.34
N ARG A 244 -31.69 1.18 38.55
CA ARG A 244 -32.56 0.32 39.39
C ARG A 244 -33.34 -0.72 38.60
N GLY A 245 -33.34 -0.63 37.27
CA GLY A 245 -34.16 -1.48 36.41
C GLY A 245 -35.66 -1.28 36.63
N VAL A 246 -36.11 -0.03 36.82
CA VAL A 246 -37.52 0.30 37.07
C VAL A 246 -38.06 1.21 35.98
N LEU A 247 -39.16 0.80 35.36
CA LEU A 247 -39.87 1.58 34.36
C LEU A 247 -41.07 2.27 35.00
N TYR A 248 -41.08 3.59 34.99
CA TYR A 248 -42.24 4.39 35.33
C TYR A 248 -43.01 4.69 34.05
N TYR A 249 -44.30 4.33 34.01
CA TYR A 249 -45.10 4.55 32.81
C TYR A 249 -46.50 5.04 33.17
N GLN A 250 -47.06 5.85 32.28
CA GLN A 250 -48.46 6.23 32.34
C GLN A 250 -49.28 5.19 31.59
N ASN A 251 -50.27 4.61 32.25
CA ASN A 251 -51.20 3.71 31.60
C ASN A 251 -52.19 4.49 30.72
N SER A 252 -52.32 4.11 29.45
CA SER A 252 -53.15 4.83 28.47
C SER A 252 -54.66 4.75 28.75
N ARG A 253 -55.12 3.76 29.53
CA ARG A 253 -56.53 3.58 29.89
C ARG A 253 -56.90 4.27 31.20
N THR A 254 -56.09 4.07 32.24
CA THR A 254 -56.38 4.63 33.58
C THR A 254 -55.85 6.05 33.74
N LEU A 255 -54.92 6.47 32.86
CA LEU A 255 -54.19 7.73 32.92
C LEU A 255 -53.31 7.91 34.18
N LYS A 256 -53.19 6.88 35.01
CA LYS A 256 -52.37 6.85 36.23
C LYS A 256 -50.95 6.39 35.94
N ILE A 257 -50.03 6.75 36.84
CA ILE A 257 -48.63 6.34 36.78
C ILE A 257 -48.43 5.05 37.57
N ASN A 258 -47.81 4.08 36.91
CA ASN A 258 -47.38 2.82 37.48
C ASN A 258 -45.85 2.72 37.40
N SER A 259 -45.28 1.91 38.28
CA SER A 259 -43.88 1.49 38.21
C SER A 259 -43.83 -0.02 38.01
N VAL A 260 -43.05 -0.48 37.06
CA VAL A 260 -42.76 -1.90 36.87
C VAL A 260 -41.28 -2.17 37.01
N ASN A 261 -40.91 -3.09 37.89
CA ASN A 261 -39.53 -3.55 38.01
C ASN A 261 -39.27 -4.59 36.91
N ILE A 262 -38.27 -4.34 36.07
CA ILE A 262 -38.00 -5.15 34.88
C ILE A 262 -37.57 -6.58 35.23
N SER A 263 -36.83 -6.76 36.33
CA SER A 263 -36.32 -8.09 36.72
C SER A 263 -37.40 -8.97 37.37
N SER A 264 -38.27 -8.40 38.19
CA SER A 264 -39.32 -9.14 38.90
C SER A 264 -40.66 -9.19 38.15
N GLY A 265 -40.88 -8.27 37.21
CA GLY A 265 -42.17 -8.06 36.57
C GLY A 265 -43.25 -7.48 37.50
N GLU A 266 -42.89 -7.08 38.72
CA GLU A 266 -43.82 -6.50 39.69
C GLU A 266 -44.30 -5.13 39.21
N ASP A 267 -45.60 -5.02 38.94
CA ASP A 267 -46.26 -3.78 38.49
C ASP A 267 -47.13 -3.21 39.60
N VAL A 268 -46.77 -2.00 40.05
CA VAL A 268 -47.36 -1.33 41.20
C VAL A 268 -47.82 0.07 40.80
N ALA A 269 -49.04 0.45 41.20
CA ALA A 269 -49.51 1.82 41.06
C ALA A 269 -48.74 2.76 42.00
N VAL A 270 -48.25 3.89 41.49
CA VAL A 270 -47.52 4.86 42.30
C VAL A 270 -48.52 5.80 42.97
N GLN A 271 -49.04 5.36 44.13
CA GLN A 271 -50.15 6.04 44.83
C GLN A 271 -49.91 7.53 45.11
N ALA A 272 -48.64 7.92 45.36
CA ALA A 272 -48.27 9.32 45.58
C ALA A 272 -48.58 10.23 44.36
N LEU A 273 -48.73 9.65 43.16
CA LEU A 273 -48.95 10.36 41.90
C LEU A 273 -50.39 10.19 41.37
N ASP A 274 -51.28 9.53 42.12
CA ASP A 274 -52.65 9.21 41.69
C ASP A 274 -53.53 10.46 41.42
N SER A 275 -53.21 11.58 42.06
CA SER A 275 -53.91 12.86 41.90
C SER A 275 -53.49 13.63 40.64
N LEU A 276 -52.38 13.23 40.00
CA LEU A 276 -51.87 13.93 38.83
C LEU A 276 -52.74 13.66 37.61
N SER A 277 -52.94 14.71 36.81
CA SER A 277 -53.69 14.65 35.56
C SER A 277 -53.05 15.56 34.51
N GLY A 278 -53.42 15.36 33.23
CA GLY A 278 -52.87 16.14 32.13
C GLY A 278 -51.37 15.92 31.89
N ILE A 279 -50.86 14.73 32.17
CA ILE A 279 -49.42 14.40 32.01
C ILE A 279 -49.04 14.43 30.53
N LYS A 280 -48.00 15.19 30.20
CA LYS A 280 -47.52 15.44 28.84
C LYS A 280 -46.13 14.88 28.57
N GLY A 281 -45.26 14.85 29.58
CA GLY A 281 -43.92 14.26 29.47
C GLY A 281 -43.47 13.69 30.81
N MET A 282 -42.55 12.72 30.75
CA MET A 282 -41.88 12.16 31.92
C MET A 282 -40.42 11.87 31.55
N GLU A 283 -39.50 12.17 32.45
CA GLU A 283 -38.09 11.84 32.29
C GLU A 283 -37.45 11.54 33.65
N MET A 284 -36.49 10.61 33.68
CA MET A 284 -35.75 10.30 34.90
C MET A 284 -34.54 11.23 35.05
N ASP A 285 -34.43 11.80 36.25
CA ASP A 285 -33.17 12.25 36.83
C ASP A 285 -32.58 11.10 37.65
N ILE A 286 -31.71 10.32 37.02
CA ILE A 286 -31.11 9.14 37.64
C ILE A 286 -30.14 9.57 38.76
N LYS A 287 -29.37 10.64 38.52
CA LYS A 287 -28.35 11.14 39.44
C LYS A 287 -28.94 11.61 40.77
N ASN A 288 -30.02 12.38 40.71
CA ASN A 288 -30.65 12.98 41.89
C ASN A 288 -31.87 12.20 42.38
N ARG A 289 -32.23 11.08 41.73
CA ARG A 289 -33.34 10.18 42.13
C ARG A 289 -34.72 10.83 42.05
N TYR A 290 -34.98 11.57 40.96
CA TYR A 290 -36.29 12.16 40.71
C TYR A 290 -36.92 11.64 39.42
N LEU A 291 -38.21 11.34 39.47
CA LEU A 291 -39.05 11.29 38.27
C LEU A 291 -39.60 12.70 38.03
N VAL A 292 -39.24 13.31 36.91
CA VAL A 292 -39.70 14.66 36.54
C VAL A 292 -40.85 14.54 35.55
N ILE A 293 -41.96 15.22 35.84
CA ILE A 293 -43.23 15.08 35.12
C ILE A 293 -43.69 16.45 34.63
N ALA A 294 -43.97 16.57 33.33
CA ALA A 294 -44.62 17.73 32.74
C ALA A 294 -46.13 17.54 32.67
N LYS A 295 -46.86 18.60 32.99
CA LYS A 295 -48.32 18.64 32.99
C LYS A 295 -48.83 19.84 32.21
N SER A 296 -49.98 19.63 31.57
CA SER A 296 -50.73 20.69 30.91
C SER A 296 -51.55 21.57 31.88
N SER A 297 -51.39 21.39 33.18
CA SER A 297 -52.09 22.11 34.25
C SER A 297 -51.10 22.56 35.30
N ASP A 298 -51.44 23.60 36.06
CA ASP A 298 -50.64 24.09 37.18
C ASP A 298 -50.62 23.07 38.34
N PRO A 299 -49.48 22.80 39.00
CA PRO A 299 -48.11 23.15 38.58
C PRO A 299 -47.68 22.42 37.30
N PRO A 300 -47.01 23.10 36.37
CA PRO A 300 -46.63 22.55 35.06
C PRO A 300 -45.52 21.50 35.17
N ILE A 301 -44.67 21.57 36.19
CA ILE A 301 -43.60 20.60 36.44
C ILE A 301 -43.72 20.07 37.87
N VAL A 302 -43.76 18.75 37.99
CA VAL A 302 -43.77 18.03 39.28
C VAL A 302 -42.54 17.13 39.33
N ARG A 303 -41.80 17.19 40.43
CA ARG A 303 -40.67 16.31 40.72
C ARG A 303 -41.06 15.32 41.81
N PHE A 304 -41.03 14.04 41.49
CA PHE A 304 -41.30 12.96 42.44
C PHE A 304 -39.99 12.34 42.91
N ASP A 305 -39.70 12.50 44.20
CA ASP A 305 -38.55 11.85 44.85
C ASP A 305 -38.85 10.37 45.04
N ILE A 306 -38.13 9.50 44.34
CA ILE A 306 -38.36 8.06 44.39
C ILE A 306 -37.88 7.43 45.70
N THR A 307 -37.10 8.16 46.52
CA THR A 307 -36.59 7.68 47.81
C THR A 307 -37.52 8.04 48.96
N SER A 308 -37.94 9.30 49.05
CA SER A 308 -38.86 9.77 50.08
C SER A 308 -40.34 9.57 49.73
N LEU A 309 -40.63 9.24 48.47
CA LEU A 309 -41.99 9.13 47.90
C LEU A 309 -42.79 10.43 48.02
N ALA A 310 -42.09 11.57 48.06
CA ALA A 310 -42.69 12.90 48.15
C ALA A 310 -42.68 13.61 46.79
N THR A 311 -43.68 14.44 46.55
CA THR A 311 -43.75 15.33 45.38
C THR A 311 -43.27 16.74 45.74
N GLN A 312 -42.53 17.37 44.82
CA GLN A 312 -42.10 18.75 44.89
C GLN A 312 -42.59 19.47 43.63
N ASP A 313 -43.41 20.49 43.82
CA ASP A 313 -44.02 21.25 42.75
C ASP A 313 -43.16 22.45 42.38
N ILE A 314 -42.91 22.65 41.08
CA ILE A 314 -42.33 23.88 40.56
C ILE A 314 -43.50 24.74 40.06
N ASN A 315 -43.99 25.60 40.95
CA ASN A 315 -45.14 26.46 40.66
C ASN A 315 -44.75 27.56 39.67
N PHE A 316 -45.44 27.61 38.55
CA PHE A 316 -45.31 28.66 37.55
C PHE A 316 -46.58 28.67 36.70
N ASP A 317 -47.16 29.85 36.46
CA ASP A 317 -48.35 29.98 35.62
C ASP A 317 -48.04 29.52 34.19
N GLY A 318 -48.45 28.30 33.85
CA GLY A 318 -48.11 27.72 32.55
C GLY A 318 -48.67 26.32 32.30
N SER A 319 -48.45 25.85 31.08
CA SER A 319 -48.89 24.54 30.61
C SER A 319 -47.74 23.85 29.89
N ALA A 320 -47.10 22.86 30.51
CA ALA A 320 -45.99 22.13 29.89
C ALA A 320 -46.50 21.06 28.93
N GLN A 321 -45.97 21.01 27.69
CA GLN A 321 -46.28 19.96 26.71
C GLN A 321 -45.12 18.96 26.53
N THR A 322 -43.90 19.37 26.85
CA THR A 322 -42.67 18.56 26.82
C THR A 322 -41.69 19.07 27.87
N LEU A 323 -40.69 18.25 28.18
CA LEU A 323 -39.60 18.60 29.08
C LEU A 323 -38.32 17.88 28.65
N SER A 324 -37.19 18.44 29.07
CA SER A 324 -35.88 17.78 29.05
C SER A 324 -35.11 18.09 30.35
N VAL A 325 -34.63 17.05 31.03
CA VAL A 325 -33.96 17.15 32.33
C VAL A 325 -32.44 17.24 32.17
N ASP A 326 -31.85 18.27 32.76
CA ASP A 326 -30.42 18.45 32.94
C ASP A 326 -30.06 18.17 34.40
N GLN A 327 -29.75 16.90 34.66
CA GLN A 327 -29.45 16.37 36.00
C GLN A 327 -28.14 16.89 36.59
N ASP A 328 -27.21 17.37 35.76
CA ASP A 328 -25.91 17.86 36.21
C ASP A 328 -25.99 19.32 36.67
N ASN A 329 -26.80 20.12 35.99
CA ASN A 329 -27.05 21.51 36.36
C ASN A 329 -28.29 21.69 37.25
N GLU A 330 -29.00 20.61 37.58
CA GLU A 330 -30.21 20.61 38.41
C GLU A 330 -31.30 21.56 37.86
N VAL A 331 -31.53 21.49 36.55
CA VAL A 331 -32.55 22.29 35.84
C VAL A 331 -33.39 21.43 34.91
N VAL A 332 -34.63 21.90 34.67
CA VAL A 332 -35.55 21.35 33.68
C VAL A 332 -35.79 22.40 32.61
N TYR A 333 -35.60 22.01 31.35
CA TYR A 333 -36.02 22.76 30.18
C TYR A 333 -37.41 22.28 29.76
N TRP A 334 -38.33 23.19 29.52
CA TRP A 334 -39.71 22.84 29.17
C TRP A 334 -40.34 23.96 28.34
N ASP A 335 -41.43 23.66 27.65
CA ASP A 335 -42.19 24.64 26.90
C ASP A 335 -43.36 25.17 27.74
N ASN A 336 -43.53 26.48 27.83
CA ASN A 336 -44.74 27.07 28.38
C ASN A 336 -45.72 27.34 27.24
N PHE A 337 -46.70 26.44 27.07
CA PHE A 337 -47.73 26.56 26.07
C PHE A 337 -48.83 27.55 26.50
N ILE A 338 -49.02 28.59 25.68
CA ILE A 338 -50.02 29.61 25.90
C ILE A 338 -51.22 29.31 25.00
N VAL A 339 -52.31 28.82 25.60
CA VAL A 339 -53.52 28.40 24.89
C VAL A 339 -54.15 29.52 24.03
N SER A 340 -54.09 30.78 24.49
CA SER A 340 -54.72 31.91 23.79
C SER A 340 -54.04 32.27 22.48
N THR A 341 -52.73 32.06 22.38
CA THR A 341 -51.91 32.39 21.20
C THR A 341 -51.49 31.16 20.42
N GLY A 342 -51.55 29.96 21.01
CA GLY A 342 -51.03 28.73 20.42
C GLY A 342 -49.50 28.65 20.43
N THR A 343 -48.83 29.48 21.23
CA THR A 343 -47.35 29.62 21.20
C THR A 343 -46.69 28.80 22.31
N TYR A 344 -45.55 28.20 21.96
CA TYR A 344 -44.72 27.37 22.82
C TYR A 344 -43.46 28.15 23.22
N ASN A 345 -43.43 28.68 24.45
CA ASN A 345 -42.32 29.52 24.93
C ASN A 345 -41.31 28.71 25.74
N LEU A 346 -40.07 28.63 25.28
CA LEU A 346 -39.04 27.88 26.01
C LEU A 346 -38.73 28.52 27.36
N THR A 347 -38.75 27.67 28.39
CA THR A 347 -38.61 28.06 29.78
C THR A 347 -37.62 27.12 30.46
N ARG A 348 -36.84 27.67 31.40
CA ARG A 348 -35.92 26.92 32.24
C ARG A 348 -36.31 27.09 33.70
N SER A 349 -36.47 25.99 34.41
CA SER A 349 -36.73 25.99 35.86
C SER A 349 -35.63 25.24 36.60
N SER A 350 -35.10 25.86 37.64
CA SER A 350 -34.17 25.18 38.57
C SER A 350 -34.94 24.31 39.55
N TYR A 351 -34.24 23.34 40.13
CA TYR A 351 -34.78 22.45 41.15
C TYR A 351 -35.21 23.15 42.44
N THR A 352 -34.71 24.37 42.68
CA THR A 352 -35.11 25.22 43.80
C THR A 352 -36.38 26.04 43.50
N GLY A 353 -36.94 25.92 42.30
CA GLY A 353 -38.19 26.58 41.89
C GLY A 353 -38.02 27.89 41.12
N GLN A 354 -36.79 28.38 40.93
CA GLN A 354 -36.57 29.60 40.13
C GLN A 354 -36.81 29.30 38.64
N THR A 355 -37.77 29.99 38.04
CA THR A 355 -38.19 29.82 36.64
C THR A 355 -37.86 31.05 35.80
N VAL A 356 -37.26 30.85 34.62
CA VAL A 356 -36.77 31.90 33.72
C VAL A 356 -37.17 31.58 32.28
N PRO A 357 -37.88 32.49 31.57
CA PRO A 357 -38.16 32.34 30.14
C PRO A 357 -36.88 32.59 29.32
N LEU A 358 -36.70 31.84 28.22
CA LEU A 358 -35.50 31.89 27.39
C LEU A 358 -35.60 32.84 26.19
N ASN A 359 -36.72 33.57 26.04
CA ASN A 359 -37.03 34.43 24.89
C ASN A 359 -36.94 33.72 23.53
N ILE A 360 -37.25 32.42 23.51
CA ILE A 360 -37.36 31.61 22.30
C ILE A 360 -38.79 31.06 22.28
N SER A 361 -39.47 31.21 21.15
CA SER A 361 -40.87 30.82 20.97
C SER A 361 -41.09 30.11 19.65
N TYR A 362 -42.03 29.16 19.65
CA TYR A 362 -42.47 28.42 18.48
C TYR A 362 -43.99 28.53 18.33
N ASP A 363 -44.46 28.57 17.09
CA ASP A 363 -45.90 28.62 16.77
C ASP A 363 -46.50 27.22 16.53
N ALA A 364 -45.66 26.18 16.63
CA ALA A 364 -46.00 24.78 16.40
C ALA A 364 -45.61 23.93 17.61
N GLU A 365 -46.19 22.73 17.71
CA GLU A 365 -45.83 21.76 18.74
C GLU A 365 -44.35 21.38 18.65
N ILE A 366 -43.68 21.36 19.80
CA ILE A 366 -42.25 21.07 19.91
C ILE A 366 -41.95 19.86 20.78
N ASP A 367 -40.75 19.31 20.60
CA ASP A 367 -40.13 18.39 21.57
C ASP A 367 -38.72 18.85 21.93
N LEU A 368 -38.26 18.53 23.14
CA LEU A 368 -37.00 19.01 23.67
C LEU A 368 -36.04 17.86 23.99
N ALA A 369 -34.77 18.06 23.66
CA ALA A 369 -33.67 17.24 24.13
C ALA A 369 -32.43 18.11 24.35
N GLN A 370 -31.44 17.62 25.08
CA GLN A 370 -30.31 18.45 25.50
C GLN A 370 -29.01 17.64 25.60
N ASP A 371 -27.90 18.30 25.27
CA ASP A 371 -26.54 17.85 25.61
C ASP A 371 -25.90 18.79 26.65
N TYR A 372 -24.65 18.55 27.03
CA TYR A 372 -23.95 19.35 28.03
C TYR A 372 -23.95 20.87 27.72
N MET A 373 -23.81 21.26 26.45
CA MET A 373 -23.63 22.64 26.00
C MET A 373 -24.83 23.22 25.24
N HIS A 374 -25.76 22.37 24.78
CA HIS A 374 -26.76 22.73 23.79
C HIS A 374 -28.16 22.23 24.15
N LEU A 375 -29.15 23.00 23.71
CA LEU A 375 -30.56 22.63 23.74
C LEU A 375 -31.03 22.39 22.30
N TYR A 376 -31.70 21.27 22.07
CA TYR A 376 -32.26 20.88 20.78
C TYR A 376 -33.76 20.97 20.84
N VAL A 377 -34.35 21.57 19.80
CA VAL A 377 -35.79 21.78 19.70
C VAL A 377 -36.29 21.19 18.40
N LEU A 378 -37.10 20.13 18.50
CA LEU A 378 -37.81 19.56 17.36
C LEU A 378 -39.05 20.40 17.08
N ASP A 379 -39.09 21.07 15.93
CA ASP A 379 -40.25 21.80 15.41
C ASP A 379 -41.06 20.86 14.50
N LYS A 380 -42.17 20.32 15.03
CA LYS A 380 -42.90 19.21 14.40
C LYS A 380 -43.64 19.62 13.13
N GLU A 381 -44.07 20.87 13.02
CA GLU A 381 -44.79 21.36 11.84
C GLU A 381 -43.81 21.70 10.71
N ASN A 382 -42.70 22.35 11.04
CA ASN A 382 -41.69 22.74 10.06
C ASN A 382 -40.67 21.63 9.74
N ASN A 383 -40.79 20.46 10.38
CA ASN A 383 -39.93 19.29 10.19
C ASN A 383 -38.44 19.64 10.27
N ARG A 384 -38.04 20.28 11.37
CA ARG A 384 -36.63 20.63 11.62
C ARG A 384 -36.26 20.49 13.10
N ILE A 385 -34.97 20.36 13.37
CA ILE A 385 -34.39 20.41 14.71
C ILE A 385 -33.50 21.65 14.79
N ASP A 386 -33.82 22.57 15.68
CA ASP A 386 -33.01 23.75 15.96
C ASP A 386 -32.05 23.47 17.12
N LYS A 387 -30.76 23.78 16.96
CA LYS A 387 -29.73 23.64 18.00
C LYS A 387 -29.38 25.02 18.56
N TYR A 388 -29.46 25.18 19.88
CA TYR A 388 -29.15 26.41 20.61
C TYR A 388 -27.99 26.20 21.57
N ASN A 389 -27.14 27.22 21.74
CA ASN A 389 -26.12 27.23 22.78
C ASN A 389 -26.73 27.59 24.14
N LYS A 390 -26.60 26.74 25.17
CA LYS A 390 -27.20 26.97 26.51
C LYS A 390 -26.65 28.19 27.25
N ARG A 391 -25.47 28.69 26.88
CA ARG A 391 -24.85 29.87 27.53
C ARG A 391 -25.35 31.18 26.93
N THR A 392 -25.56 31.23 25.62
CA THR A 392 -25.92 32.47 24.91
C THR A 392 -27.37 32.48 24.40
N TRP A 393 -28.02 31.32 24.34
CA TRP A 393 -29.34 31.09 23.72
C TRP A 393 -29.41 31.49 22.24
N VAL A 394 -28.25 31.57 21.58
CA VAL A 394 -28.17 31.81 20.13
C VAL A 394 -28.37 30.48 19.41
N LYS A 395 -29.25 30.51 18.39
CA LYS A 395 -29.43 29.39 17.46
C LYS A 395 -28.15 29.23 16.64
N ILE A 396 -27.52 28.08 16.74
CA ILE A 396 -26.22 27.77 16.11
C ILE A 396 -26.35 26.86 14.89
N ASN A 397 -27.37 26.00 14.84
CA ASN A 397 -27.58 25.12 13.69
C ASN A 397 -29.07 24.76 13.52
N VAL A 398 -29.44 24.33 12.31
CA VAL A 398 -30.77 23.85 11.95
C VAL A 398 -30.63 22.59 11.09
N PHE A 399 -31.24 21.50 11.54
CA PHE A 399 -31.28 20.23 10.82
C PHE A 399 -32.67 20.02 10.23
N ASN A 400 -32.79 19.90 8.91
CA ASN A 400 -34.06 19.52 8.30
C ASN A 400 -34.26 18.01 8.45
N ILE A 401 -35.47 17.58 8.78
CA ILE A 401 -35.79 16.18 9.05
C ILE A 401 -37.05 15.74 8.29
N ASN A 402 -37.34 14.44 8.37
CA ASN A 402 -38.50 13.85 7.72
C ASN A 402 -39.82 14.33 8.35
N ALA A 403 -40.85 14.40 7.52
CA ALA A 403 -42.19 14.78 7.94
C ALA A 403 -42.77 13.77 8.94
N GLY A 404 -43.52 14.27 9.92
CA GLY A 404 -44.20 13.42 10.90
C GLY A 404 -43.32 12.93 12.05
N SER A 405 -42.22 13.64 12.32
CA SER A 405 -41.34 13.37 13.46
C SER A 405 -42.03 13.70 14.79
N ARG A 406 -41.90 12.81 15.78
CA ARG A 406 -42.74 12.82 17.00
C ARG A 406 -41.99 13.07 18.29
N LYS A 407 -40.81 12.45 18.43
CA LYS A 407 -39.99 12.49 19.64
C LYS A 407 -38.54 12.73 19.28
N LEU A 408 -37.84 13.51 20.09
CA LEU A 408 -36.43 13.84 19.99
C LEU A 408 -35.68 13.32 21.23
N ILE A 409 -34.52 12.73 21.00
CA ILE A 409 -33.61 12.24 22.04
C ILE A 409 -32.18 12.61 21.66
N VAL A 410 -31.40 13.03 22.64
CA VAL A 410 -29.94 13.10 22.52
C VAL A 410 -29.37 11.99 23.38
N ALA A 411 -28.65 11.06 22.75
CA ALA A 411 -27.95 9.97 23.38
C ALA A 411 -26.45 10.25 23.41
N PHE A 412 -25.72 9.57 24.29
CA PHE A 412 -24.28 9.76 24.47
C PHE A 412 -23.57 8.44 24.26
N ASP A 413 -22.86 8.38 23.15
CA ASP A 413 -21.92 7.32 22.85
C ASP A 413 -20.63 7.51 23.65
N TYR A 414 -19.97 6.41 24.00
CA TYR A 414 -18.73 6.47 24.76
C TYR A 414 -17.56 6.31 23.79
N ASP A 415 -16.78 7.35 23.55
CA ASP A 415 -15.69 7.29 22.58
C ASP A 415 -14.51 6.49 23.14
N GLU A 416 -14.46 5.19 22.82
CA GLU A 416 -13.39 4.31 23.27
C GLU A 416 -12.02 4.70 22.66
N CYS A 417 -12.01 5.34 21.50
CA CYS A 417 -10.79 5.82 20.85
C CYS A 417 -10.18 7.03 21.59
N CYS A 418 -11.00 7.92 22.13
CA CYS A 418 -10.55 9.03 22.98
C CYS A 418 -9.90 8.54 24.28
N VAL A 419 -10.41 7.46 24.87
CA VAL A 419 -9.86 6.86 26.10
C VAL A 419 -8.50 6.21 25.86
N GLY A 420 -8.27 5.67 24.67
CA GLY A 420 -6.96 5.22 24.21
C GLY A 420 -6.48 3.87 24.76
N THR A 421 -7.31 3.14 25.50
CA THR A 421 -6.94 1.82 26.10
C THR A 421 -7.45 0.61 25.32
N TYR A 422 -8.33 0.83 24.34
CA TYR A 422 -9.09 -0.25 23.70
C TYR A 422 -8.39 -0.85 22.46
N CYS A 423 -7.72 -0.02 21.66
CA CYS A 423 -6.78 -0.48 20.62
C CYS A 423 -5.35 -0.26 21.12
N PRO A 424 -4.68 -1.30 21.68
CA PRO A 424 -3.28 -1.19 22.05
C PRO A 424 -2.43 -0.81 20.82
N ASP A 425 -1.39 0.00 21.07
CA ASP A 425 -0.38 0.40 20.08
C ASP A 425 -0.85 1.40 18.99
N MET A 426 -1.52 2.48 19.42
CA MET A 426 -2.01 3.56 18.53
C MET A 426 -0.93 4.38 17.80
N VAL A 427 0.35 4.06 17.96
CA VAL A 427 1.44 4.80 17.33
C VAL A 427 2.18 3.85 16.40
N ASN A 428 1.69 3.78 15.16
CA ASN A 428 2.32 3.15 13.97
C ASN A 428 1.85 1.75 13.57
N ILE A 429 0.99 1.05 14.32
CA ILE A 429 0.47 -0.28 13.90
C ILE A 429 -1.05 -0.36 13.77
N SER A 430 -1.81 0.48 14.46
CA SER A 430 -3.27 0.47 14.44
C SER A 430 -3.89 1.87 14.42
N LYS A 431 -5.11 1.95 13.88
CA LYS A 431 -6.01 3.11 13.89
C LYS A 431 -7.32 2.72 14.55
N CYS A 432 -7.75 3.49 15.55
CA CYS A 432 -9.07 3.35 16.17
C CYS A 432 -10.10 4.21 15.43
N LEU A 433 -11.29 3.65 15.21
CA LEU A 433 -12.46 4.34 14.68
C LEU A 433 -13.61 4.18 15.68
N ASN A 434 -14.12 5.30 16.21
CA ASN A 434 -15.29 5.29 17.07
C ASN A 434 -16.56 5.03 16.23
N THR A 435 -17.49 4.23 16.75
CA THR A 435 -18.76 3.90 16.10
C THR A 435 -19.90 3.94 17.13
N PRO A 436 -21.16 4.19 16.76
CA PRO A 436 -22.23 4.18 17.75
C PRO A 436 -22.27 2.85 18.54
N SER A 437 -22.22 2.91 19.87
CA SER A 437 -22.15 1.76 20.80
C SER A 437 -20.88 0.91 20.81
N SER A 438 -19.84 1.24 20.04
CA SER A 438 -18.62 0.42 19.97
C SER A 438 -17.46 1.16 19.29
N PHE A 439 -16.32 0.51 19.19
CA PHE A 439 -15.20 0.97 18.37
C PHE A 439 -14.71 -0.14 17.46
N VAL A 440 -13.92 0.25 16.45
CA VAL A 440 -13.24 -0.66 15.54
C VAL A 440 -11.75 -0.33 15.54
N CYS A 441 -10.92 -1.34 15.80
CA CYS A 441 -9.49 -1.26 15.55
C CYS A 441 -9.19 -1.71 14.12
N MET A 442 -8.50 -0.88 13.35
CA MET A 442 -8.00 -1.20 12.02
C MET A 442 -6.49 -1.27 12.07
N CYS A 443 -5.91 -2.34 11.53
CA CYS A 443 -4.45 -2.47 11.44
C CYS A 443 -3.92 -1.76 10.18
N TYR A 444 -2.70 -1.23 10.28
CA TYR A 444 -2.01 -0.73 9.10
C TYR A 444 -1.52 -1.88 8.21
N GLU A 445 -1.09 -1.55 6.99
CA GLU A 445 -0.52 -2.51 6.05
C GLU A 445 0.66 -3.27 6.69
N GLY A 446 0.77 -4.57 6.41
CA GLY A 446 1.75 -5.46 7.05
C GLY A 446 1.31 -6.05 8.39
N TYR A 447 0.15 -5.66 8.91
CA TYR A 447 -0.39 -6.20 10.16
C TYR A 447 -1.77 -6.84 9.95
N PHE A 448 -2.08 -7.87 10.74
CA PHE A 448 -3.42 -8.48 10.79
C PHE A 448 -4.06 -8.28 12.17
N LEU A 449 -5.40 -8.27 12.19
CA LEU A 449 -6.16 -8.04 13.42
C LEU A 449 -6.43 -9.37 14.12
N ASN A 450 -6.03 -9.46 15.40
CA ASN A 450 -6.32 -10.59 16.27
C ASN A 450 -7.02 -10.08 17.54
N GLY A 451 -8.36 -10.15 17.54
CA GLY A 451 -9.18 -9.49 18.55
C GLY A 451 -9.13 -7.97 18.38
N THR A 452 -8.58 -7.25 19.37
CA THR A 452 -8.34 -5.80 19.30
C THR A 452 -6.87 -5.43 19.06
N ILE A 453 -6.00 -6.43 18.89
CA ILE A 453 -4.56 -6.25 18.79
C ILE A 453 -4.12 -6.45 17.34
N CYS A 454 -3.29 -5.53 16.85
CA CYS A 454 -2.64 -5.70 15.55
C CYS A 454 -1.34 -6.48 15.73
N GLN A 455 -1.25 -7.60 15.02
CA GLN A 455 -0.07 -8.46 15.01
C GLN A 455 0.61 -8.39 13.66
N ASP A 456 1.93 -8.45 13.69
CA ASP A 456 2.77 -8.41 12.49
C ASP A 456 2.50 -9.64 11.61
N ILE A 457 2.41 -9.43 10.29
CA ILE A 457 2.32 -10.54 9.34
C ILE A 457 3.73 -11.05 9.10
N ILE A 458 3.98 -12.31 9.46
CA ILE A 458 5.27 -12.94 9.19
C ILE A 458 5.34 -13.24 7.68
N ASP A 459 6.01 -12.37 6.94
CA ASP A 459 6.08 -12.40 5.48
C ASP A 459 7.07 -13.46 4.97
N CYS A 460 8.03 -13.88 5.79
CA CYS A 460 9.07 -14.84 5.42
C CYS A 460 8.71 -16.33 5.66
N ASP A 461 7.49 -16.64 6.11
CA ASP A 461 7.02 -18.02 6.33
C ASP A 461 6.24 -18.57 5.11
N ASP A 462 6.30 -19.90 4.93
CA ASP A 462 5.63 -20.75 3.91
C ASP A 462 5.84 -20.43 2.41
N ASP A 463 5.89 -19.15 2.00
CA ASP A 463 6.09 -18.71 0.61
C ASP A 463 6.70 -17.28 0.59
N PRO A 464 8.03 -17.16 0.82
CA PRO A 464 8.69 -15.87 0.97
C PRO A 464 8.58 -15.03 -0.32
N PRO A 465 8.27 -13.73 -0.22
CA PRO A 465 8.11 -12.84 -1.38
C PRO A 465 9.43 -12.45 -2.08
N CYS A 466 10.57 -12.99 -1.62
CA CYS A 466 11.90 -12.68 -2.13
C CYS A 466 12.29 -13.55 -3.34
N HIS A 467 13.32 -13.12 -4.07
CA HIS A 467 13.92 -13.93 -5.13
C HIS A 467 14.49 -15.25 -4.54
N VAL A 468 14.55 -16.32 -5.34
CA VAL A 468 15.08 -17.62 -4.90
C VAL A 468 16.54 -17.54 -4.41
N ASN A 469 17.30 -16.59 -4.94
CA ASN A 469 18.68 -16.32 -4.53
C ASN A 469 18.79 -15.11 -3.58
N ALA A 470 17.75 -14.83 -2.79
CA ALA A 470 17.77 -13.80 -1.76
C ALA A 470 17.37 -14.36 -0.40
N THR A 471 17.91 -13.76 0.66
CA THR A 471 17.51 -14.02 2.04
C THR A 471 16.37 -13.08 2.41
N CYS A 472 15.29 -13.64 2.97
CA CYS A 472 14.15 -12.88 3.50
C CYS A 472 14.37 -12.59 4.98
N ASN A 473 14.23 -11.32 5.37
CA ASN A 473 14.22 -10.87 6.75
C ASN A 473 12.87 -10.21 7.06
N ASP A 474 12.17 -10.74 8.06
CA ASP A 474 10.88 -10.22 8.52
C ASP A 474 11.11 -8.98 9.40
N ILE A 475 10.37 -7.90 9.17
CA ILE A 475 10.48 -6.65 9.94
C ILE A 475 9.08 -6.13 10.30
N PRO A 476 8.87 -5.44 11.44
CA PRO A 476 7.53 -4.99 11.81
C PRO A 476 6.83 -4.17 10.72
N GLY A 477 5.75 -4.72 10.16
CA GLY A 477 4.91 -4.17 9.11
C GLY A 477 5.38 -4.42 7.67
N SER A 478 6.44 -5.20 7.45
CA SER A 478 6.99 -5.48 6.11
C SER A 478 8.00 -6.64 6.13
N TYR A 479 8.71 -6.82 5.03
CA TYR A 479 9.89 -7.65 4.92
C TYR A 479 11.00 -6.89 4.19
N GLU A 480 12.23 -7.37 4.33
CA GLU A 480 13.40 -6.96 3.57
C GLU A 480 14.00 -8.18 2.87
N CYS A 481 14.30 -8.04 1.58
CA CYS A 481 14.96 -9.08 0.79
C CYS A 481 16.37 -8.63 0.45
N ASN A 482 17.37 -9.47 0.74
CA ASN A 482 18.77 -9.20 0.40
C ASN A 482 19.28 -10.27 -0.56
N CYS A 483 19.79 -9.87 -1.72
CA CYS A 483 20.42 -10.80 -2.66
C CYS A 483 21.58 -11.54 -1.98
N SER A 484 21.77 -12.80 -2.35
CA SER A 484 22.90 -13.61 -1.89
C SER A 484 24.23 -13.00 -2.37
N GLU A 485 25.32 -13.41 -1.74
CA GLU A 485 26.67 -12.97 -2.12
C GLU A 485 26.95 -13.24 -3.61
N GLY A 486 27.66 -12.32 -4.28
CA GLY A 486 27.93 -12.37 -5.72
C GLY A 486 26.76 -11.94 -6.61
N LEU A 487 25.62 -11.54 -6.04
CA LEU A 487 24.45 -11.07 -6.80
C LEU A 487 24.08 -9.64 -6.44
N THR A 488 23.53 -8.91 -7.41
CA THR A 488 23.05 -7.53 -7.24
C THR A 488 21.56 -7.42 -7.59
N GLY A 489 20.89 -6.39 -7.06
CA GLY A 489 19.47 -6.16 -7.31
C GLY A 489 18.72 -5.61 -6.09
N ASN A 490 17.40 -5.78 -6.09
CA ASN A 490 16.51 -5.28 -5.03
C ASN A 490 16.01 -6.38 -4.08
N GLY A 491 16.60 -7.58 -4.14
CA GLY A 491 16.23 -8.74 -3.32
C GLY A 491 14.99 -9.50 -3.79
N THR A 492 14.01 -8.83 -4.40
CA THR A 492 12.89 -9.50 -5.11
C THR A 492 13.27 -9.92 -6.54
N TYR A 493 14.31 -9.28 -7.08
CA TYR A 493 15.00 -9.63 -8.30
C TYR A 493 16.50 -9.52 -8.02
N CYS A 494 17.22 -10.60 -8.30
CA CYS A 494 18.66 -10.66 -8.16
C CYS A 494 19.26 -11.16 -9.46
N GLU A 495 20.26 -10.44 -9.95
CA GLU A 495 21.05 -10.79 -11.12
C GLU A 495 22.52 -10.94 -10.73
N ASP A 496 23.25 -11.62 -11.59
CA ASP A 496 24.67 -11.89 -11.38
C ASP A 496 25.49 -10.59 -11.45
N ILE A 497 26.48 -10.47 -10.58
CA ILE A 497 27.50 -9.44 -10.74
C ILE A 497 28.51 -10.00 -11.71
N ILE A 498 28.81 -9.26 -12.79
CA ILE A 498 29.83 -9.67 -13.74
C ILE A 498 31.18 -9.17 -13.21
N GLU A 499 31.80 -9.90 -12.28
CA GLU A 499 33.02 -9.42 -11.62
C GLU A 499 34.21 -9.30 -12.60
N CYS A 500 34.18 -10.03 -13.72
CA CYS A 500 35.21 -9.94 -14.76
C CYS A 500 35.25 -8.59 -15.49
N ASP A 501 34.19 -7.78 -15.40
CA ASP A 501 34.12 -6.44 -16.00
C ASP A 501 34.58 -5.32 -15.03
N ASP A 502 35.00 -5.66 -13.80
CA ASP A 502 35.49 -4.70 -12.82
C ASP A 502 36.79 -4.00 -13.27
N GLU A 503 36.98 -2.76 -12.81
CA GLU A 503 38.22 -1.99 -13.03
C GLU A 503 38.90 -1.64 -11.70
N PRO A 504 40.07 -2.24 -11.38
CA PRO A 504 40.80 -3.25 -12.16
C PRO A 504 40.16 -4.65 -12.12
N PRO A 505 40.37 -5.50 -13.15
CA PRO A 505 39.85 -6.87 -13.16
C PRO A 505 40.36 -7.69 -11.97
N PRO A 506 39.57 -8.65 -11.46
CA PRO A 506 39.93 -9.40 -10.26
C PRO A 506 41.04 -10.45 -10.48
N CYS A 507 41.25 -10.88 -11.73
CA CYS A 507 42.28 -11.85 -12.09
C CYS A 507 43.64 -11.19 -12.40
N HIS A 508 44.71 -11.99 -12.36
CA HIS A 508 46.03 -11.53 -12.75
C HIS A 508 46.06 -11.12 -14.24
N VAL A 509 46.94 -10.20 -14.62
CA VAL A 509 47.08 -9.73 -16.02
C VAL A 509 47.42 -10.85 -17.01
N ASN A 510 48.05 -11.93 -16.52
CA ASN A 510 48.38 -13.13 -17.30
C ASN A 510 47.41 -14.29 -17.02
N ALA A 511 46.14 -13.99 -16.75
CA ALA A 511 45.07 -14.96 -16.53
C ALA A 511 43.81 -14.60 -17.33
N THR A 512 43.01 -15.60 -17.67
CA THR A 512 41.65 -15.43 -18.17
C THR A 512 40.66 -15.40 -17.00
N CYS A 513 39.75 -14.42 -17.01
CA CYS A 513 38.62 -14.36 -16.08
C CYS A 513 37.39 -15.01 -16.72
N ASN A 514 36.77 -15.94 -16.01
CA ASN A 514 35.51 -16.57 -16.38
C ASN A 514 34.46 -16.26 -15.31
N ASP A 515 33.42 -15.55 -15.71
CA ASP A 515 32.28 -15.20 -14.87
C ASP A 515 31.40 -16.43 -14.64
N ILE A 516 30.98 -16.68 -13.38
CA ILE A 516 30.09 -17.80 -13.02
C ILE A 516 28.97 -17.30 -12.11
N PRO A 517 27.74 -17.82 -12.19
CA PRO A 517 26.66 -17.35 -11.32
C PRO A 517 27.01 -17.31 -9.82
N GLY A 518 27.10 -16.10 -9.26
CA GLY A 518 27.46 -15.75 -7.88
C GLY A 518 28.97 -15.64 -7.59
N SER A 519 29.86 -15.73 -8.58
CA SER A 519 31.32 -15.63 -8.39
C SER A 519 32.11 -15.53 -9.73
N TYR A 520 33.43 -15.68 -9.66
CA TYR A 520 34.29 -15.74 -10.84
C TYR A 520 35.43 -16.74 -10.65
N GLU A 521 35.96 -17.26 -11.76
CA GLU A 521 37.12 -18.13 -11.78
C GLU A 521 38.26 -17.52 -12.61
N CYS A 522 39.47 -17.51 -12.06
CA CYS A 522 40.68 -17.06 -12.74
C CYS A 522 41.54 -18.26 -13.12
N ASN A 523 41.96 -18.33 -14.38
CA ASN A 523 42.87 -19.37 -14.87
C ASN A 523 44.10 -18.73 -15.53
N CYS A 524 45.31 -19.11 -15.12
CA CYS A 524 46.54 -18.60 -15.74
C CYS A 524 46.59 -18.94 -17.24
N LEU A 525 47.12 -18.01 -18.04
CA LEU A 525 47.37 -18.24 -19.47
C LEU A 525 48.41 -19.35 -19.67
N ASP A 526 48.42 -19.95 -20.86
CA ASP A 526 49.44 -20.92 -21.26
C ASP A 526 50.86 -20.34 -21.09
N GLY A 527 51.78 -21.15 -20.58
CA GLY A 527 53.14 -20.70 -20.20
C GLY A 527 53.24 -20.09 -18.80
N PHE A 528 52.12 -19.98 -18.06
CA PHE A 528 52.11 -19.50 -16.67
C PHE A 528 51.52 -20.54 -15.70
N THR A 529 51.89 -20.46 -14.43
CA THR A 529 51.39 -21.32 -13.36
C THR A 529 51.03 -20.51 -12.11
N GLY A 530 50.03 -20.97 -11.36
CA GLY A 530 49.54 -20.26 -10.18
C GLY A 530 48.07 -20.55 -9.91
N ASN A 531 47.41 -19.63 -9.21
CA ASN A 531 46.00 -19.73 -8.81
C ASN A 531 45.08 -18.78 -9.60
N GLY A 532 45.56 -18.21 -10.72
CA GLY A 532 44.82 -17.30 -11.59
C GLY A 532 44.74 -15.84 -11.09
N THR A 533 44.64 -15.62 -9.79
CA THR A 533 44.80 -14.26 -9.19
C THR A 533 46.28 -13.87 -9.07
N TYR A 534 47.16 -14.87 -9.09
CA TYR A 534 48.60 -14.73 -9.19
C TYR A 534 49.13 -15.80 -10.17
N CYS A 535 49.89 -15.37 -11.17
CA CYS A 535 50.44 -16.24 -12.21
C CYS A 535 51.90 -15.91 -12.48
N ASP A 536 52.78 -16.89 -12.22
CA ASP A 536 54.20 -16.83 -12.50
C ASP A 536 54.51 -17.52 -13.82
N ASP A 537 55.54 -17.03 -14.51
CA ASP A 537 56.07 -17.63 -15.72
C ASP A 537 56.62 -19.05 -15.44
N VAL A 538 56.31 -20.00 -16.32
CA VAL A 538 56.84 -21.37 -16.23
C VAL A 538 58.16 -21.42 -16.96
N ASP A 539 59.24 -21.74 -16.24
CA ASP A 539 60.53 -21.95 -16.89
C ASP A 539 60.60 -23.31 -17.60
N GLU A 540 60.33 -23.34 -18.91
CA GLU A 540 60.41 -24.58 -19.68
C GLU A 540 61.85 -25.05 -19.98
N CYS A 541 62.86 -24.31 -19.50
CA CYS A 541 64.25 -24.75 -19.51
C CYS A 541 64.61 -25.63 -18.29
N GLU A 542 63.70 -25.83 -17.34
CA GLU A 542 63.94 -26.59 -16.10
C GLU A 542 62.85 -27.68 -15.85
N PRO A 543 62.97 -28.88 -16.48
CA PRO A 543 64.04 -29.32 -17.36
C PRO A 543 63.83 -28.93 -18.83
N SER A 544 64.93 -28.63 -19.52
CA SER A 544 64.95 -28.21 -20.93
C SER A 544 64.17 -29.15 -21.83
N ARG A 545 63.21 -28.58 -22.56
CA ARG A 545 62.44 -29.25 -23.61
C ARG A 545 63.07 -29.11 -25.01
N CYS A 546 64.23 -28.47 -25.12
CA CYS A 546 64.96 -28.33 -26.38
C CYS A 546 65.70 -29.63 -26.76
N HIS A 547 66.17 -29.71 -28.01
CA HIS A 547 67.07 -30.79 -28.44
C HIS A 547 68.35 -30.82 -27.59
N ASP A 548 68.95 -31.99 -27.38
CA ASP A 548 70.19 -32.14 -26.59
C ASP A 548 71.36 -31.26 -27.13
N ASN A 549 71.36 -31.00 -28.44
CA ASN A 549 72.32 -30.12 -29.13
C ASN A 549 71.77 -28.70 -29.34
N ALA A 550 70.92 -28.21 -28.44
CA ALA A 550 70.41 -26.85 -28.44
C ALA A 550 70.54 -26.19 -27.07
N THR A 551 70.70 -24.87 -27.09
CA THR A 551 70.59 -24.00 -25.91
C THR A 551 69.14 -23.58 -25.73
N CYS A 552 68.65 -23.68 -24.50
CA CYS A 552 67.32 -23.21 -24.09
C CYS A 552 67.44 -21.82 -23.47
N ASN A 553 66.54 -20.92 -23.84
CA ASN A 553 66.38 -19.62 -23.19
C ASN A 553 64.92 -19.37 -22.87
N ASN A 554 64.59 -19.30 -21.58
CA ASN A 554 63.24 -19.03 -21.11
C ASN A 554 62.84 -17.58 -21.43
N THR A 555 61.58 -17.37 -21.78
CA THR A 555 61.00 -16.06 -22.09
C THR A 555 59.65 -15.93 -21.38
N ILE A 556 59.16 -14.72 -21.17
CA ILE A 556 57.88 -14.56 -20.47
C ILE A 556 56.74 -15.16 -21.33
N GLY A 557 56.10 -16.21 -20.82
CA GLY A 557 55.02 -16.98 -21.41
C GLY A 557 55.45 -18.07 -22.41
N SER A 558 56.76 -18.30 -22.61
CA SER A 558 57.26 -19.30 -23.57
C SER A 558 58.78 -19.52 -23.46
N PHE A 559 59.38 -20.28 -24.38
CA PHE A 559 60.82 -20.47 -24.42
C PHE A 559 61.35 -20.57 -25.85
N ILE A 560 62.64 -20.27 -26.03
CA ILE A 560 63.30 -20.32 -27.33
C ILE A 560 64.45 -21.31 -27.29
N CYS A 561 64.44 -22.26 -28.22
CA CYS A 561 65.54 -23.19 -28.44
C CYS A 561 66.41 -22.75 -29.63
N ARG A 562 67.74 -22.83 -29.49
CA ARG A 562 68.69 -22.56 -30.58
C ARG A 562 69.76 -23.63 -30.65
N CYS A 563 69.94 -24.25 -31.82
CA CYS A 563 71.00 -25.24 -32.04
C CYS A 563 72.38 -24.64 -31.72
N ILE A 564 73.25 -25.45 -31.10
CA ILE A 564 74.63 -25.08 -30.78
C ILE A 564 75.50 -25.03 -32.05
N GLU A 565 76.73 -24.52 -31.93
CA GLU A 565 77.65 -24.41 -33.08
C GLU A 565 77.84 -25.75 -33.81
N ASN A 566 77.91 -25.68 -35.15
CA ASN A 566 77.96 -26.83 -36.07
C ASN A 566 76.68 -27.68 -36.12
N PHE A 567 75.56 -27.19 -35.57
CA PHE A 567 74.24 -27.78 -35.76
C PHE A 567 73.26 -26.76 -36.37
N ARG A 568 72.33 -27.24 -37.21
CA ARG A 568 71.28 -26.41 -37.81
C ARG A 568 69.92 -27.08 -37.65
N GLY A 569 68.89 -26.26 -37.42
CA GLY A 569 67.52 -26.74 -37.24
C GLY A 569 66.65 -25.71 -36.52
N ASN A 570 65.52 -26.14 -35.96
CA ASN A 570 64.57 -25.26 -35.24
C ASN A 570 64.82 -25.20 -33.72
N GLY A 571 65.88 -25.83 -33.23
CA GLY A 571 66.22 -25.91 -31.80
C GLY A 571 65.54 -27.06 -31.04
N PHE A 572 64.46 -27.62 -31.58
CA PHE A 572 63.82 -28.86 -31.11
C PHE A 572 64.33 -30.09 -31.88
N GLU A 573 64.79 -29.87 -33.11
CA GLU A 573 65.52 -30.82 -33.94
C GLU A 573 66.78 -30.10 -34.45
N CYS A 574 67.96 -30.68 -34.23
CA CYS A 574 69.24 -30.10 -34.63
C CYS A 574 70.11 -31.17 -35.28
N GLU A 575 70.46 -30.95 -36.55
CA GLU A 575 71.31 -31.85 -37.34
C GLU A 575 72.71 -31.26 -37.53
N GLU A 576 73.72 -32.12 -37.64
CA GLU A 576 75.11 -31.69 -37.85
C GLU A 576 75.28 -30.95 -39.19
N PHE A 577 76.02 -29.84 -39.17
CA PHE A 577 76.34 -29.02 -40.32
C PHE A 577 77.85 -28.75 -40.35
N ILE A 578 78.52 -29.22 -41.40
CA ILE A 578 79.98 -29.04 -41.61
C ILE A 578 80.20 -28.00 -42.71
N ASN A 579 81.01 -26.98 -42.43
CA ASN A 579 81.31 -25.90 -43.39
C ASN A 579 82.54 -26.24 -44.28
N CYS A 580 82.64 -25.63 -45.46
CA CYS A 580 83.73 -25.88 -46.42
C CYS A 580 85.10 -25.39 -45.93
N THR A 581 85.15 -24.57 -44.88
CA THR A 581 86.41 -24.11 -44.25
C THR A 581 87.14 -25.20 -43.48
N ASP A 582 86.39 -26.20 -42.99
CA ASP A 582 86.91 -27.28 -42.14
C ASP A 582 86.96 -28.63 -42.88
N TYR A 583 86.63 -28.65 -44.17
CA TYR A 583 86.58 -29.85 -45.02
C TYR A 583 87.78 -29.91 -45.98
N ASN A 584 88.77 -30.76 -45.67
CA ASN A 584 89.99 -30.96 -46.48
C ASN A 584 89.85 -32.08 -47.53
N GLY A 585 88.64 -32.37 -48.02
CA GLY A 585 88.36 -33.51 -48.90
C GLY A 585 88.26 -33.21 -50.41
N CYS A 586 88.42 -31.95 -50.82
CA CYS A 586 88.41 -31.57 -52.24
C CYS A 586 89.81 -31.62 -52.85
N ASP A 587 89.88 -31.96 -54.14
CA ASP A 587 91.11 -31.92 -54.93
C ASP A 587 91.67 -30.48 -55.02
N GLU A 588 92.98 -30.31 -55.26
CA GLU A 588 93.59 -28.99 -55.43
C GLU A 588 93.01 -28.21 -56.63
N ASN A 589 92.47 -28.94 -57.62
CA ASN A 589 91.80 -28.40 -58.80
C ASN A 589 90.27 -28.42 -58.68
N ALA A 590 89.71 -28.38 -57.46
CA ALA A 590 88.27 -28.31 -57.20
C ALA A 590 87.89 -27.17 -56.24
N VAL A 591 86.66 -26.68 -56.36
CA VAL A 591 86.04 -25.72 -55.43
C VAL A 591 84.98 -26.39 -54.57
N CYS A 592 85.03 -26.16 -53.25
CA CYS A 592 84.02 -26.64 -52.30
C CYS A 592 82.83 -25.68 -52.25
N ASN A 593 81.62 -26.20 -52.40
CA ASN A 593 80.36 -25.45 -52.29
C ASN A 593 79.41 -26.09 -51.26
N ASN A 594 78.72 -25.26 -50.48
CA ASN A 594 77.78 -25.68 -49.44
C ASN A 594 76.32 -25.46 -49.84
N ILE A 595 75.88 -26.14 -50.89
CA ILE A 595 74.55 -25.90 -51.48
C ILE A 595 73.45 -26.66 -50.72
N THR A 596 73.74 -27.83 -50.14
CA THR A 596 72.73 -28.74 -49.54
C THR A 596 72.95 -29.07 -48.07
N GLY A 597 73.81 -28.32 -47.36
CA GLY A 597 74.13 -28.61 -45.96
C GLY A 597 75.33 -29.54 -45.73
N THR A 598 75.85 -30.14 -46.81
CA THR A 598 77.08 -30.93 -46.83
C THR A 598 78.07 -30.34 -47.85
N PRO A 599 79.39 -30.40 -47.59
CA PRO A 599 80.39 -29.93 -48.53
C PRO A 599 80.37 -30.78 -49.81
N VAL A 600 80.15 -30.13 -50.96
CA VAL A 600 80.20 -30.74 -52.29
C VAL A 600 81.36 -30.12 -53.06
N CYS A 601 82.30 -30.94 -53.51
CA CYS A 601 83.43 -30.51 -54.33
C CYS A 601 83.04 -30.55 -55.81
N THR A 602 83.36 -29.50 -56.56
CA THR A 602 83.17 -29.43 -58.01
C THR A 602 84.51 -29.11 -58.65
N CYS A 603 84.95 -29.88 -59.65
CA CYS A 603 86.21 -29.59 -60.36
C CYS A 603 86.17 -28.20 -61.02
N ASN A 604 87.32 -27.53 -61.06
CA ASN A 604 87.51 -26.27 -61.76
C ASN A 604 87.37 -26.46 -63.28
N GLU A 605 87.09 -25.38 -64.01
CA GLU A 605 86.99 -25.39 -65.47
C GLU A 605 88.30 -25.89 -66.11
N GLY A 606 88.20 -26.76 -67.13
CA GLY A 606 89.35 -27.47 -67.73
C GLY A 606 89.74 -28.80 -67.04
N PHE A 607 89.03 -29.20 -65.99
CA PHE A 607 89.24 -30.47 -65.28
C PHE A 607 87.94 -31.27 -65.14
N VAL A 608 88.03 -32.59 -65.26
CA VAL A 608 86.91 -33.52 -65.13
C VAL A 608 87.16 -34.54 -64.02
N GLY A 609 86.10 -34.91 -63.30
CA GLY A 609 86.21 -35.83 -62.18
C GLY A 609 85.03 -35.75 -61.21
N ASN A 610 85.23 -36.26 -59.99
CA ASN A 610 84.20 -36.30 -58.95
C ASN A 610 84.38 -35.21 -57.88
N GLY A 611 85.27 -34.24 -58.10
CA GLY A 611 85.57 -33.13 -57.19
C GLY A 611 86.57 -33.46 -56.08
N SER A 612 86.74 -34.73 -55.71
CA SER A 612 87.83 -35.19 -54.83
C SER A 612 89.05 -35.71 -55.60
N VAL A 613 88.86 -36.03 -56.88
CA VAL A 613 89.92 -36.28 -57.86
C VAL A 613 89.51 -35.55 -59.12
N CYS A 614 90.35 -34.63 -59.58
CA CYS A 614 90.13 -33.85 -60.79
C CYS A 614 91.31 -34.04 -61.73
N GLU A 615 91.05 -34.60 -62.91
CA GLU A 615 92.06 -34.82 -63.94
C GLU A 615 91.86 -33.83 -65.09
N ASP A 616 92.96 -33.46 -65.73
CA ASP A 616 92.97 -32.56 -66.88
C ASP A 616 92.06 -33.07 -68.01
N GLU A 617 91.15 -32.22 -68.48
CA GLU A 617 90.26 -32.57 -69.59
C GLU A 617 90.99 -32.37 -70.92
N ASN A 618 91.24 -33.43 -71.69
CA ASN A 618 91.91 -33.28 -72.97
C ASN A 618 90.95 -32.77 -74.06
N GLU A 619 90.94 -31.45 -74.29
CA GLU A 619 89.98 -30.83 -75.22
C GLU A 619 90.28 -31.18 -76.69
N CYS A 620 91.49 -31.64 -77.02
CA CYS A 620 91.83 -32.12 -78.36
C CYS A 620 91.14 -33.44 -78.74
N ASN A 621 90.61 -34.18 -77.76
CA ASN A 621 89.82 -35.40 -77.97
C ASN A 621 88.31 -35.17 -77.81
N ALA A 622 87.87 -33.94 -77.56
CA ALA A 622 86.47 -33.61 -77.44
C ALA A 622 85.73 -33.76 -78.79
N THR A 623 84.45 -34.11 -78.74
CA THR A 623 83.61 -34.28 -79.95
C THR A 623 83.46 -33.02 -80.81
N MET A 624 83.82 -31.86 -80.27
CA MET A 624 83.84 -30.58 -80.96
C MET A 624 85.30 -30.12 -81.03
N TYR A 625 85.97 -30.40 -82.15
CA TYR A 625 87.37 -30.04 -82.36
C TYR A 625 87.56 -28.52 -82.12
N PRO A 626 88.38 -28.11 -81.12
CA PRO A 626 88.40 -26.71 -80.70
C PRO A 626 89.40 -25.84 -81.49
N CYS A 627 90.24 -26.44 -82.34
CA CYS A 627 91.20 -25.75 -83.20
C CYS A 627 90.73 -25.67 -84.66
N HIS A 628 91.28 -24.73 -85.44
CA HIS A 628 91.06 -24.63 -86.89
C HIS A 628 91.49 -25.91 -87.62
N GLU A 629 90.88 -26.25 -88.77
CA GLU A 629 91.25 -27.46 -89.55
C GLU A 629 92.75 -27.49 -89.96
N ASP A 630 93.34 -26.30 -90.10
CA ASP A 630 94.76 -26.09 -90.45
C ASP A 630 95.67 -25.80 -89.24
N ALA A 631 95.22 -26.10 -88.03
CA ALA A 631 96.02 -26.05 -86.80
C ALA A 631 96.22 -27.45 -86.17
N PHE A 632 97.32 -27.63 -85.44
CA PHE A 632 97.52 -28.76 -84.53
C PHE A 632 97.03 -28.37 -83.14
N CYS A 633 96.22 -29.22 -82.51
CA CYS A 633 95.80 -29.07 -81.12
C CYS A 633 96.82 -29.74 -80.19
N ASN A 634 97.31 -29.01 -79.19
CA ASN A 634 98.17 -29.54 -78.15
C ASN A 634 97.49 -29.35 -76.80
N ASN A 635 97.29 -30.45 -76.08
CA ASN A 635 96.66 -30.41 -74.78
C ASN A 635 97.65 -29.87 -73.72
N THR A 636 97.20 -28.94 -72.88
CA THR A 636 97.98 -28.38 -71.77
C THR A 636 97.23 -28.61 -70.46
N ILE A 637 97.88 -28.48 -69.30
CA ILE A 637 97.18 -28.72 -68.02
C ILE A 637 96.20 -27.56 -67.76
N GLY A 638 94.91 -27.89 -67.68
CA GLY A 638 93.78 -26.99 -67.46
C GLY A 638 93.30 -26.23 -68.71
N SER A 639 93.84 -26.52 -69.90
CA SER A 639 93.47 -25.86 -71.17
C SER A 639 94.12 -26.53 -72.39
N PHE A 640 93.92 -25.99 -73.59
CA PHE A 640 94.58 -26.45 -74.82
C PHE A 640 95.18 -25.28 -75.61
N GLU A 641 96.20 -25.56 -76.42
CA GLU A 641 96.87 -24.61 -77.31
C GLU A 641 96.76 -25.08 -78.77
N CYS A 642 96.39 -24.18 -79.68
CA CYS A 642 96.28 -24.49 -81.11
C CYS A 642 97.44 -23.83 -81.89
N VAL A 643 98.18 -24.57 -82.71
CA VAL A 643 99.31 -24.00 -83.48
C VAL A 643 99.09 -24.22 -84.99
N CYS A 644 99.15 -23.15 -85.79
CA CYS A 644 98.97 -23.26 -87.25
C CYS A 644 100.04 -24.14 -87.90
N LYS A 645 99.65 -24.93 -88.90
CA LYS A 645 100.56 -25.79 -89.70
C LYS A 645 101.55 -24.95 -90.53
N ASP A 646 102.72 -25.51 -90.82
CA ASP A 646 103.79 -24.83 -91.59
C ASP A 646 103.28 -24.25 -92.92
N GLY A 647 103.42 -22.93 -93.08
CA GLY A 647 102.99 -22.19 -94.28
C GLY A 647 101.72 -21.34 -94.12
N PHE A 648 101.05 -21.40 -92.96
CA PHE A 648 99.87 -20.59 -92.61
C PHE A 648 100.19 -19.65 -91.44
N GLU A 649 99.69 -18.42 -91.45
CA GLU A 649 99.84 -17.44 -90.34
C GLU A 649 98.45 -16.98 -89.85
N GLY A 650 98.25 -16.91 -88.53
CA GLY A 650 96.95 -16.57 -87.95
C GLY A 650 96.89 -16.71 -86.43
N ASN A 651 95.70 -16.53 -85.83
CA ASN A 651 95.49 -16.45 -84.37
C ASN A 651 95.00 -17.77 -83.76
N GLU A 652 95.62 -18.89 -84.13
CA GLU A 652 95.46 -20.22 -83.50
C GLU A 652 94.09 -20.90 -83.74
N THR A 653 92.99 -20.14 -83.82
CA THR A 653 91.63 -20.58 -84.19
C THR A 653 91.24 -20.24 -85.63
N HIS A 654 92.05 -19.44 -86.34
CA HIS A 654 91.94 -19.14 -87.76
C HIS A 654 93.34 -19.09 -88.39
N CYS A 655 93.65 -20.03 -89.28
CA CYS A 655 94.92 -20.09 -90.01
C CYS A 655 94.64 -19.91 -91.51
N GLN A 656 95.37 -19.01 -92.21
CA GLN A 656 95.23 -18.74 -93.65
C GLN A 656 96.56 -18.67 -94.39
#